data_AF-A0A938KC19-F1
#
_entry.id   AF-A0A938KC19-F1
#
_cell.length_a   1.000
_cell.length_b   1.000
_cell.length_c   1.000
_cell.angle_alpha   90.00
_cell.angle_beta   90.00
_cell.angle_gamma   90.00
#
_symmetry.space_group_name_H-M   'P 1'
#
loop_
_entity.id
_entity.type
_entity.pdbx_description
1 polymer ?
#
loop_
_entity_poly.entity_id
_entity_poly.type
_entity_poly.pdbx_seq_one_letter_code
_entity_poly.pdbx_strand_id
1 'polypeptide(L)'
;MPGTTVKAYSVAWGAIEPTAQGDGQWLRLHATKTNGEEFRVWLLAASYPTRTLSDARKRIARFVVQHGAAAPREFHNRLSGEAVLPSLGGWRYLIPHSTEPSEDPHQAGGFPKQTRYLGHPYRLEAVDEADVAMAPPGLQRIELLPDVLVGVPSNARQKDETRRYDGSDYEMVRLTREDFREMADAGINCLKVDAGQLPWIEDLHVFYWGVGGKDVSYPECLYDSRYLGPALFLDEPAVSTRDHVIRPRLEKDAAFRKALTPQIAFDAFREYFRHAWQEGAPTVLLKGLAARPDVALGDVQFRQENLFSWETMVSTAAYQLSQDPAVPAAMVFEPPGRVGTLRTLPELNMTYGCQLAVDDPKNFIGILYGFLRGAARLTGKTWGTSIYGAVDRADAFWFLSHAYDLGATRFFFWDNAQLACVPYPECLALARNLQMRVENFPQRDLEKLRHAAEVVILLPPGYNLGHVQLGKGSLWGVGELNLERLNAKGVKYRDVMRNFFVEIERCLRLGVAFDLLWDLPGIQPAGYREIVRVREDGKVDVIEDGKSLTLDRARTPVRPSGAPPELSVTLSADQGKAPLAITARATVVETTAPVFYTLGTDRQGVYQNAMVAWELYGPDEEDHRFLQSAASKPRAARDGKRVDVVVEFKLDRPGHYRLRAATADLAGRSAVSWSPIVARE
;
A
#
# COMPACT_ATOMS: atom_id res chain seq x y z
N MET A 1 37.99 -16.54 -14.30
CA MET A 1 36.77 -16.34 -13.49
C MET A 1 36.47 -17.65 -12.77
N PRO A 2 36.05 -17.65 -11.50
CA PRO A 2 35.64 -18.88 -10.82
C PRO A 2 34.46 -19.51 -11.59
N GLY A 3 34.52 -20.83 -11.82
CA GLY A 3 33.55 -21.54 -12.66
C GLY A 3 32.13 -21.66 -12.05
N THR A 4 31.97 -21.42 -10.74
CA THR A 4 30.70 -21.44 -9.99
C THR A 4 30.96 -21.09 -8.50
N THR A 5 29.93 -20.71 -7.72
CA THR A 5 30.01 -20.60 -6.25
C THR A 5 29.87 -21.95 -5.56
N VAL A 6 29.05 -22.86 -6.09
CA VAL A 6 28.87 -24.22 -5.54
C VAL A 6 29.76 -25.18 -6.32
N LYS A 7 30.79 -25.72 -5.67
CA LYS A 7 31.75 -26.63 -6.31
C LYS A 7 31.11 -27.95 -6.73
N ALA A 8 30.32 -28.53 -5.84
CA ALA A 8 29.62 -29.80 -6.06
C ALA A 8 28.36 -29.85 -5.20
N TYR A 9 27.40 -30.69 -5.57
CA TYR A 9 26.23 -30.99 -4.76
C TYR A 9 25.82 -32.46 -4.93
N SER A 10 25.10 -32.99 -3.96
CA SER A 10 24.43 -34.29 -4.02
C SER A 10 22.93 -34.12 -3.80
N VAL A 11 22.15 -34.97 -4.46
CA VAL A 11 20.70 -35.08 -4.25
C VAL A 11 20.40 -36.51 -3.84
N ALA A 12 19.67 -36.69 -2.75
CA ALA A 12 19.30 -38.00 -2.23
C ALA A 12 17.79 -38.10 -2.04
N TRP A 13 17.24 -39.27 -2.36
CA TRP A 13 15.86 -39.66 -2.08
C TRP A 13 15.80 -40.43 -0.78
N GLY A 14 14.80 -40.12 0.05
CA GLY A 14 14.59 -40.76 1.34
C GLY A 14 13.31 -41.53 1.43
N ALA A 15 12.95 -41.83 2.69
CA ALA A 15 11.71 -42.49 3.04
C ALA A 15 10.50 -41.69 2.54
N ILE A 16 9.44 -42.44 2.23
CA ILE A 16 8.11 -41.90 1.99
C ILE A 16 7.41 -41.78 3.35
N GLU A 17 6.87 -40.60 3.63
CA GLU A 17 6.09 -40.31 4.84
C GLU A 17 4.67 -39.86 4.48
N PRO A 18 3.67 -40.24 5.27
CA PRO A 18 2.32 -39.73 5.10
C PRO A 18 2.28 -38.23 5.43
N THR A 19 1.58 -37.47 4.59
CA THR A 19 1.32 -36.04 4.75
C THR A 19 -0.18 -35.76 4.69
N ALA A 20 -0.60 -34.54 5.03
CA ALA A 20 -2.00 -34.12 4.88
C ALA A 20 -2.50 -34.17 3.42
N GLN A 21 -1.58 -34.18 2.44
CA GLN A 21 -1.87 -34.15 1.00
C GLN A 21 -1.69 -35.54 0.34
N GLY A 22 -1.47 -36.60 1.13
CA GLY A 22 -1.12 -37.94 0.66
C GLY A 22 0.33 -38.29 1.00
N ASP A 23 0.95 -39.19 0.26
CA ASP A 23 2.33 -39.59 0.51
C ASP A 23 3.33 -38.55 -0.02
N GLY A 24 4.30 -38.17 0.81
CA GLY A 24 5.42 -37.31 0.43
C GLY A 24 6.73 -38.09 0.51
N GLN A 25 7.67 -37.82 -0.40
CA GLN A 25 9.00 -38.40 -0.34
C GLN A 25 10.01 -37.35 0.10
N TRP A 26 10.92 -37.74 0.99
CA TRP A 26 12.05 -36.88 1.36
C TRP A 26 13.01 -36.71 0.20
N LEU A 27 13.38 -35.46 -0.06
CA LEU A 27 14.46 -35.05 -0.96
C LEU A 27 15.47 -34.25 -0.15
N ARG A 28 16.76 -34.59 -0.26
CA ARG A 28 17.85 -33.85 0.37
C ARG A 28 18.81 -33.33 -0.69
N LEU A 29 19.05 -32.02 -0.68
CA LEU A 29 20.13 -31.36 -1.39
C LEU A 29 21.25 -31.02 -0.40
N HIS A 30 22.47 -31.49 -0.65
CA HIS A 30 23.66 -31.11 0.12
C HIS A 30 24.69 -30.52 -0.85
N ALA A 31 25.10 -29.28 -0.61
CA ALA A 31 26.00 -28.54 -1.48
C ALA A 31 27.26 -28.10 -0.73
N THR A 32 28.39 -28.14 -1.43
CA THR A 32 29.69 -27.68 -0.96
C THR A 32 30.17 -26.53 -1.85
N LYS A 33 30.47 -25.39 -1.24
CA LYS A 33 30.96 -24.18 -1.89
C LYS A 33 32.44 -24.30 -2.25
N THR A 34 32.91 -23.43 -3.14
CA THR A 34 34.32 -23.39 -3.56
C THR A 34 35.28 -23.06 -2.41
N ASN A 35 34.81 -22.37 -1.36
CA ASN A 35 35.55 -22.09 -0.14
C ASN A 35 35.48 -23.22 0.91
N GLY A 36 34.78 -24.33 0.62
CA GLY A 36 34.63 -25.46 1.53
C GLY A 36 33.46 -25.36 2.51
N GLU A 37 32.73 -24.23 2.56
CA GLU A 37 31.50 -24.13 3.34
C GLU A 37 30.40 -25.03 2.74
N GLU A 38 29.48 -25.47 3.59
CA GLU A 38 28.41 -26.38 3.19
C GLU A 38 27.04 -25.85 3.59
N PHE A 39 26.01 -26.25 2.85
CA PHE A 39 24.63 -26.08 3.26
C PHE A 39 23.77 -27.26 2.80
N ARG A 40 22.64 -27.45 3.47
CA ARG A 40 21.70 -28.55 3.19
C ARG A 40 20.26 -28.03 3.13
N VAL A 41 19.47 -28.63 2.25
CA VAL A 41 18.04 -28.37 2.12
C VAL A 41 17.33 -29.72 2.10
N TRP A 42 16.28 -29.86 2.90
CA TRP A 42 15.39 -31.02 2.88
C TRP A 42 13.98 -30.60 2.54
N LEU A 43 13.34 -31.38 1.69
CA LEU A 43 11.95 -31.20 1.28
C LEU A 43 11.21 -32.51 1.52
N LEU A 44 10.04 -32.45 2.16
CA LEU A 44 9.08 -33.54 2.08
C LEU A 44 8.05 -33.13 1.02
N ALA A 45 8.04 -33.80 -0.12
CA ALA A 45 7.24 -33.38 -1.26
C ALA A 45 6.54 -34.55 -1.95
N ALA A 46 5.32 -34.32 -2.44
CA ALA A 46 4.53 -35.31 -3.19
C ALA A 46 5.17 -35.67 -4.55
N SER A 47 6.06 -34.81 -5.05
CA SER A 47 6.85 -35.04 -6.26
C SER A 47 8.13 -34.22 -6.19
N TYR A 48 9.06 -34.42 -7.13
CA TYR A 48 10.17 -33.49 -7.31
C TYR A 48 9.64 -32.04 -7.42
N PRO A 49 10.31 -31.04 -6.81
CA PRO A 49 9.83 -29.66 -6.81
C PRO A 49 9.69 -29.11 -8.22
N THR A 50 8.63 -28.36 -8.50
CA THR A 50 8.44 -27.69 -9.79
C THR A 50 9.25 -26.39 -9.87
N ARG A 51 9.57 -25.95 -11.10
CA ARG A 51 10.27 -24.66 -11.35
C ARG A 51 9.45 -23.42 -10.95
N THR A 52 8.13 -23.56 -10.80
CA THR A 52 7.22 -22.48 -10.40
C THR A 52 6.94 -22.57 -8.90
N LEU A 53 7.10 -21.46 -8.18
CA LEU A 53 6.90 -21.40 -6.73
C LEU A 53 5.45 -21.69 -6.31
N SER A 54 4.46 -21.19 -7.06
CA SER A 54 3.04 -21.40 -6.76
C SER A 54 2.65 -22.89 -6.79
N ASP A 55 3.22 -23.66 -7.70
CA ASP A 55 2.97 -25.09 -7.78
C ASP A 55 3.81 -25.88 -6.77
N ALA A 56 5.04 -25.43 -6.48
CA ALA A 56 5.87 -26.02 -5.44
C ALA A 56 5.20 -25.93 -4.06
N ARG A 57 4.58 -24.80 -3.73
CA ARG A 57 3.81 -24.60 -2.49
C ARG A 57 2.68 -25.61 -2.29
N LYS A 58 2.07 -26.10 -3.37
CA LYS A 58 0.98 -27.09 -3.31
C LYS A 58 1.48 -28.52 -3.06
N ARG A 59 2.78 -28.77 -3.23
CA ARG A 59 3.37 -30.12 -3.26
C ARG A 59 4.38 -30.37 -2.15
N ILE A 60 4.95 -29.30 -1.58
CA ILE A 60 5.95 -29.39 -0.52
C ILE A 60 5.24 -29.26 0.83
N ALA A 61 5.22 -30.34 1.59
CA ALA A 61 4.66 -30.39 2.93
C ALA A 61 5.63 -29.90 4.00
N ARG A 62 6.95 -30.08 3.80
CA ARG A 62 7.99 -29.64 4.75
C ARG A 62 9.17 -29.02 4.01
N PHE A 63 9.72 -27.94 4.55
CA PHE A 63 10.86 -27.22 3.99
C PHE A 63 11.88 -26.91 5.10
N VAL A 64 13.06 -27.50 5.00
CA VAL A 64 14.11 -27.42 6.03
C VAL A 64 15.43 -26.97 5.41
N VAL A 65 16.14 -26.07 6.08
CA VAL A 65 17.42 -25.52 5.61
C VAL A 65 18.45 -25.53 6.73
N GLN A 66 19.69 -25.91 6.41
CA GLN A 66 20.83 -25.86 7.32
C GLN A 66 21.98 -25.10 6.67
N HIS A 67 22.51 -24.10 7.37
CA HIS A 67 23.72 -23.37 6.97
C HIS A 67 24.92 -23.89 7.78
N GLY A 68 25.94 -24.41 7.12
CA GLY A 68 27.13 -24.96 7.76
C GLY A 68 26.79 -26.02 8.81
N ALA A 69 27.31 -25.81 10.03
CA ALA A 69 27.09 -26.67 11.19
C ALA A 69 25.95 -26.19 12.11
N ALA A 70 25.19 -25.16 11.73
CA ALA A 70 24.07 -24.67 12.53
C ALA A 70 22.96 -25.73 12.64
N ALA A 71 22.03 -25.57 13.59
CA ALA A 71 20.84 -26.39 13.64
C ALA A 71 20.00 -26.22 12.35
N PRO A 72 19.51 -27.31 11.72
CA PRO A 72 18.56 -27.21 10.62
C PRO A 72 17.28 -26.49 11.07
N ARG A 73 16.78 -25.58 10.24
CA ARG A 73 15.58 -24.77 10.50
C ARG A 73 14.45 -25.22 9.59
N GLU A 74 13.32 -25.61 10.19
CA GLU A 74 12.06 -25.88 9.48
C GLU A 74 11.16 -24.65 9.54
N PHE A 75 10.61 -24.24 8.40
CA PHE A 75 9.77 -23.06 8.30
C PHE A 75 8.31 -23.45 8.08
N HIS A 76 7.43 -23.09 9.02
CA HIS A 76 6.00 -23.38 8.92
C HIS A 76 5.15 -22.15 9.13
N ASN A 77 3.96 -22.14 8.53
CA ASN A 77 2.95 -21.15 8.79
C ASN A 77 2.36 -21.44 10.17
N ARG A 78 2.45 -20.48 11.09
CA ARG A 78 1.98 -20.63 12.48
C ARG A 78 0.49 -20.99 12.57
N LEU A 79 -0.33 -20.58 11.58
CA LEU A 79 -1.78 -20.82 11.59
C LEU A 79 -2.17 -22.08 10.80
N SER A 80 -1.64 -22.28 9.59
CA SER A 80 -2.02 -23.42 8.75
C SER A 80 -1.16 -24.67 8.97
N GLY A 81 0.03 -24.52 9.55
CA GLY A 81 1.03 -25.59 9.67
C GLY A 81 1.75 -25.94 8.36
N GLU A 82 1.39 -25.28 7.25
CA GLU A 82 1.99 -25.54 5.93
C GLU A 82 3.44 -25.02 5.86
N ALA A 83 4.25 -25.63 4.99
CA ALA A 83 5.62 -25.17 4.74
C ALA A 83 5.65 -23.74 4.18
N VAL A 84 6.49 -22.89 4.76
CA VAL A 84 6.74 -21.54 4.23
C VAL A 84 7.98 -21.60 3.35
N LEU A 85 7.80 -21.43 2.05
CA LEU A 85 8.89 -21.39 1.07
C LEU A 85 9.43 -19.96 0.88
N PRO A 86 10.71 -19.80 0.47
CA PRO A 86 11.30 -18.49 0.16
C PRO A 86 10.47 -17.72 -0.86
N SER A 87 10.18 -16.45 -0.55
CA SER A 87 9.33 -15.57 -1.37
C SER A 87 10.12 -14.50 -2.12
N LEU A 88 11.43 -14.42 -1.90
CA LEU A 88 12.30 -13.39 -2.47
C LEU A 88 12.29 -13.35 -4.01
N GLY A 89 12.03 -14.49 -4.64
CA GLY A 89 12.15 -14.70 -6.08
C GLY A 89 13.28 -15.68 -6.41
N GLY A 90 13.40 -16.05 -7.68
CA GLY A 90 14.48 -16.94 -8.14
C GLY A 90 14.31 -18.43 -7.81
N TRP A 91 13.14 -18.85 -7.31
CA TRP A 91 12.83 -20.25 -6.96
C TRP A 91 13.28 -21.27 -8.03
N ARG A 92 13.10 -20.93 -9.31
CA ARG A 92 13.51 -21.75 -10.47
C ARG A 92 15.00 -22.13 -10.52
N TYR A 93 15.84 -21.45 -9.74
CA TYR A 93 17.29 -21.67 -9.67
C TYR A 93 17.73 -22.44 -8.41
N LEU A 94 16.83 -22.61 -7.43
CA LEU A 94 17.14 -23.12 -6.10
C LEU A 94 17.11 -24.65 -6.02
N ILE A 95 16.53 -25.32 -6.99
CA ILE A 95 16.51 -26.79 -7.06
C ILE A 95 17.21 -27.18 -8.37
N PRO A 96 18.16 -28.14 -8.36
CA PRO A 96 18.77 -28.61 -9.59
C PRO A 96 17.72 -29.19 -10.53
N HIS A 97 17.72 -28.80 -11.80
CA HIS A 97 16.81 -29.39 -12.79
C HIS A 97 17.58 -29.89 -13.99
N SER A 98 17.08 -30.94 -14.64
CA SER A 98 17.63 -31.42 -15.91
C SER A 98 17.74 -30.27 -16.92
N THR A 99 18.83 -30.28 -17.71
CA THR A 99 18.98 -29.41 -18.87
C THR A 99 18.18 -29.89 -20.07
N GLU A 100 17.82 -31.18 -20.10
CA GLU A 100 17.04 -31.82 -21.16
C GLU A 100 15.65 -32.23 -20.63
N PRO A 101 14.54 -31.87 -21.30
CA PRO A 101 13.19 -32.19 -20.83
C PRO A 101 12.92 -33.70 -20.65
N SER A 102 13.58 -34.55 -21.45
CA SER A 102 13.43 -36.01 -21.43
C SER A 102 14.17 -36.70 -20.29
N GLU A 103 15.11 -36.01 -19.64
CA GLU A 103 15.85 -36.50 -18.46
C GLU A 103 15.29 -35.91 -17.16
N ASP A 104 14.10 -35.30 -17.18
CA ASP A 104 13.49 -34.79 -15.96
C ASP A 104 13.32 -35.95 -14.95
N PRO A 105 13.85 -35.84 -13.71
CA PRO A 105 13.69 -36.86 -12.68
C PRO A 105 12.22 -37.23 -12.40
N HIS A 106 11.26 -36.39 -12.83
CA HIS A 106 9.84 -36.72 -12.86
C HIS A 106 9.44 -37.92 -13.75
N GLN A 107 10.20 -38.25 -14.80
CA GLN A 107 9.78 -39.22 -15.83
C GLN A 107 10.64 -40.47 -15.94
N ALA A 108 11.91 -40.44 -15.50
CA ALA A 108 12.89 -41.49 -15.83
C ALA A 108 13.37 -42.37 -14.66
N GLY A 109 12.94 -42.12 -13.41
CA GLY A 109 13.32 -42.95 -12.25
C GLY A 109 14.82 -42.94 -11.90
N GLY A 110 15.60 -42.01 -12.46
CA GLY A 110 17.03 -41.86 -12.23
C GLY A 110 17.48 -40.39 -12.19
N PHE A 111 18.70 -40.14 -11.72
CA PHE A 111 19.28 -38.79 -11.68
C PHE A 111 19.72 -38.34 -13.09
N PRO A 112 19.40 -37.11 -13.53
CA PRO A 112 19.80 -36.60 -14.84
C PRO A 112 21.32 -36.54 -15.01
N LYS A 113 21.82 -36.77 -16.22
CA LYS A 113 23.26 -36.72 -16.52
C LYS A 113 23.81 -35.30 -16.46
N GLN A 114 22.96 -34.33 -16.79
CA GLN A 114 23.26 -32.92 -16.74
C GLN A 114 22.14 -32.14 -16.09
N THR A 115 22.50 -31.20 -15.23
CA THR A 115 21.56 -30.33 -14.54
C THR A 115 22.00 -28.88 -14.66
N ARG A 116 21.06 -27.98 -14.40
CA ARG A 116 21.32 -26.58 -14.13
C ARG A 116 20.93 -26.27 -12.68
N TYR A 117 21.83 -25.61 -11.96
CA TYR A 117 21.65 -25.24 -10.57
C TYR A 117 22.34 -23.91 -10.29
N LEU A 118 21.65 -22.96 -9.64
CA LEU A 118 22.16 -21.61 -9.38
C LEU A 118 22.79 -20.93 -10.61
N GLY A 119 22.18 -21.20 -11.77
CA GLY A 119 22.55 -20.69 -13.08
C GLY A 119 23.81 -21.26 -13.73
N HIS A 120 24.34 -22.36 -13.19
CA HIS A 120 25.49 -23.06 -13.76
C HIS A 120 25.12 -24.49 -14.18
N PRO A 121 25.75 -25.03 -15.24
CA PRO A 121 25.61 -26.43 -15.61
C PRO A 121 26.46 -27.33 -14.70
N TYR A 122 25.93 -28.50 -14.36
CA TYR A 122 26.65 -29.55 -13.63
C TYR A 122 26.52 -30.88 -14.38
N ARG A 123 27.49 -31.76 -14.18
CA ARG A 123 27.51 -33.12 -14.71
C ARG A 123 27.47 -34.12 -13.56
N LEU A 124 26.68 -35.17 -13.73
CA LEU A 124 26.64 -36.30 -12.82
C LEU A 124 28.00 -37.01 -12.79
N GLU A 125 28.59 -37.12 -11.60
CA GLU A 125 29.87 -37.81 -11.38
C GLU A 125 29.66 -39.28 -10.97
N ALA A 126 28.75 -39.53 -10.04
CA ALA A 126 28.44 -40.85 -9.51
C ALA A 126 26.98 -40.95 -9.06
N VAL A 127 26.47 -42.18 -8.97
CA VAL A 127 25.20 -42.54 -8.33
C VAL A 127 25.49 -43.72 -7.42
N ASP A 128 25.28 -43.53 -6.13
CA ASP A 128 25.54 -44.54 -5.11
C ASP A 128 24.25 -44.86 -4.35
N GLU A 129 24.04 -46.14 -4.02
CA GLU A 129 23.07 -46.56 -3.01
C GLU A 129 23.70 -46.38 -1.62
N ALA A 130 23.74 -45.13 -1.16
CA ALA A 130 24.26 -44.80 0.15
C ALA A 130 23.11 -44.69 1.18
N ASP A 131 23.30 -45.28 2.36
CA ASP A 131 22.41 -45.10 3.51
C ASP A 131 22.65 -43.71 4.11
N VAL A 132 22.08 -42.72 3.42
CA VAL A 132 22.25 -41.31 3.73
C VAL A 132 21.25 -40.92 4.81
N ALA A 133 21.72 -40.32 5.90
CA ALA A 133 20.82 -39.76 6.91
C ALA A 133 19.89 -38.70 6.29
N MET A 134 18.60 -39.08 6.14
CA MET A 134 17.56 -38.24 5.53
C MET A 134 16.82 -37.39 6.56
N ALA A 135 16.77 -37.82 7.82
CA ALA A 135 16.18 -37.03 8.89
C ALA A 135 17.13 -35.87 9.28
N PRO A 136 16.67 -34.62 9.28
CA PRO A 136 17.49 -33.48 9.73
C PRO A 136 17.76 -33.59 11.25
N PRO A 137 19.03 -33.57 11.69
CA PRO A 137 19.37 -33.71 13.11
C PRO A 137 19.08 -32.42 13.88
N GLY A 138 18.49 -32.50 15.08
CA GLY A 138 18.35 -31.34 15.97
C GLY A 138 17.54 -30.18 15.39
N LEU A 139 16.40 -30.51 14.77
CA LEU A 139 15.55 -29.55 14.06
C LEU A 139 15.05 -28.40 14.95
N GLN A 140 15.36 -27.17 14.56
CA GLN A 140 14.76 -25.95 15.11
C GLN A 140 13.56 -25.56 14.25
N ARG A 141 12.41 -25.35 14.89
CA ARG A 141 11.19 -24.96 14.18
C ARG A 141 11.01 -23.44 14.23
N ILE A 142 10.73 -22.82 13.09
CA ILE A 142 10.50 -21.40 12.92
C ILE A 142 9.07 -21.18 12.45
N GLU A 143 8.23 -20.67 13.36
CA GLU A 143 6.84 -20.33 13.05
C GLU A 143 6.77 -18.95 12.38
N LEU A 144 6.15 -18.87 11.20
CA LEU A 144 6.02 -17.62 10.44
C LEU A 144 4.57 -17.32 10.13
N LEU A 145 4.26 -16.04 9.90
CA LEU A 145 2.95 -15.56 9.49
C LEU A 145 3.03 -14.79 8.16
N PRO A 146 3.17 -15.48 7.02
CA PRO A 146 3.23 -14.81 5.72
C PRO A 146 1.93 -14.04 5.38
N ASP A 147 0.81 -14.42 5.99
CA ASP A 147 -0.52 -13.82 5.76
C ASP A 147 -0.86 -12.65 6.69
N VAL A 148 0.04 -12.34 7.64
CA VAL A 148 -0.06 -11.22 8.58
C VAL A 148 1.34 -10.68 8.88
N LEU A 149 1.88 -9.90 7.95
CA LEU A 149 3.19 -9.27 8.10
C LEU A 149 3.03 -7.95 8.85
N VAL A 150 3.66 -7.82 10.02
CA VAL A 150 3.58 -6.65 10.91
C VAL A 150 4.98 -6.05 11.07
N GLY A 151 5.20 -4.81 10.64
CA GLY A 151 6.55 -4.22 10.59
C GLY A 151 6.66 -2.75 11.02
N VAL A 152 7.92 -2.35 11.24
CA VAL A 152 8.36 -1.01 11.65
C VAL A 152 9.38 -0.46 10.62
N PRO A 153 9.67 0.85 10.62
CA PRO A 153 10.26 1.49 9.46
C PRO A 153 11.77 1.38 9.36
N SER A 154 12.40 1.14 10.51
CA SER A 154 13.84 1.14 10.64
C SER A 154 14.28 0.19 11.73
N ASN A 155 15.60 0.06 11.86
CA ASN A 155 16.26 -0.60 12.99
C ASN A 155 16.60 0.41 14.11
N ALA A 156 15.80 1.48 14.24
CA ALA A 156 15.93 2.52 15.24
C ALA A 156 14.55 2.88 15.83
N ARG A 157 14.55 3.41 17.05
CA ARG A 157 13.36 3.95 17.72
C ARG A 157 13.64 5.33 18.31
N GLN A 158 12.58 6.03 18.68
CA GLN A 158 12.71 7.33 19.31
C GLN A 158 13.35 7.17 20.70
N LYS A 159 14.28 8.05 21.04
CA LYS A 159 14.85 8.13 22.39
C LYS A 159 13.85 8.70 23.39
N ASP A 160 13.13 9.73 22.95
CA ASP A 160 11.98 10.30 23.64
C ASP A 160 10.72 9.79 22.93
N GLU A 161 9.98 8.94 23.63
CA GLU A 161 8.80 8.25 23.13
C GLU A 161 7.54 9.13 23.21
N THR A 162 7.67 10.39 23.60
CA THR A 162 6.56 11.34 23.62
C THR A 162 6.13 11.69 22.19
N ARG A 163 4.86 11.48 21.90
CA ARG A 163 4.25 11.88 20.63
C ARG A 163 4.35 13.39 20.42
N ARG A 164 4.83 13.80 19.25
CA ARG A 164 5.03 15.20 18.84
C ARG A 164 4.04 15.61 17.76
N TYR A 165 3.49 16.82 17.90
CA TYR A 165 2.54 17.41 16.94
C TYR A 165 3.02 18.74 16.35
N ASP A 166 4.16 19.24 16.83
CA ASP A 166 4.72 20.53 16.46
C ASP A 166 5.57 20.51 15.18
N GLY A 167 5.83 19.31 14.65
CA GLY A 167 6.65 19.09 13.45
C GLY A 167 8.15 19.00 13.73
N SER A 168 8.57 18.90 15.00
CA SER A 168 9.97 18.67 15.35
C SER A 168 10.43 17.24 15.03
N ASP A 169 11.71 17.09 14.68
CA ASP A 169 12.35 15.79 14.44
C ASP A 169 12.56 15.02 15.74
N TYR A 170 12.55 13.69 15.68
CA TYR A 170 12.87 12.82 16.82
C TYR A 170 14.38 12.52 16.86
N GLU A 171 14.96 12.53 18.07
CA GLU A 171 16.26 11.91 18.29
C GLU A 171 16.08 10.38 18.27
N MET A 172 16.85 9.68 17.44
CA MET A 172 16.72 8.24 17.23
C MET A 172 17.86 7.49 17.91
N VAL A 173 17.55 6.34 18.50
CA VAL A 173 18.51 5.37 19.04
C VAL A 173 18.38 4.05 18.28
N ARG A 174 19.50 3.39 18.03
CA ARG A 174 19.53 2.08 17.38
C ARG A 174 18.85 1.04 18.28
N LEU A 175 18.04 0.17 17.69
CA LEU A 175 17.41 -0.94 18.40
C LEU A 175 18.47 -1.90 18.95
N THR A 176 18.22 -2.41 20.14
CA THR A 176 18.99 -3.41 20.87
C THR A 176 18.43 -4.81 20.64
N ARG A 177 19.11 -5.84 21.15
CA ARG A 177 18.61 -7.23 21.12
C ARG A 177 17.31 -7.37 21.91
N GLU A 178 17.19 -6.66 23.03
CA GLU A 178 16.02 -6.63 23.89
C GLU A 178 14.83 -5.97 23.18
N ASP A 179 15.04 -4.87 22.46
CA ASP A 179 13.97 -4.23 21.69
C ASP A 179 13.42 -5.19 20.60
N PHE A 180 14.29 -5.95 19.92
CA PHE A 180 13.83 -6.95 18.94
C PHE A 180 12.98 -8.06 19.56
N ARG A 181 13.31 -8.51 20.78
CA ARG A 181 12.50 -9.48 21.52
C ARG A 181 11.15 -8.88 21.92
N GLU A 182 11.15 -7.67 22.46
CA GLU A 182 9.92 -6.98 22.86
C GLU A 182 8.97 -6.76 21.68
N MET A 183 9.51 -6.36 20.52
CA MET A 183 8.73 -6.24 19.29
C MET A 183 8.13 -7.58 18.85
N ALA A 184 8.93 -8.66 18.86
CA ALA A 184 8.45 -9.99 18.53
C ALA A 184 7.34 -10.47 19.49
N ASP A 185 7.51 -10.25 20.79
CA ASP A 185 6.52 -10.56 21.83
C ASP A 185 5.23 -9.75 21.67
N ALA A 186 5.31 -8.53 21.14
CA ALA A 186 4.15 -7.70 20.81
C ALA A 186 3.44 -8.11 19.50
N GLY A 187 3.99 -9.05 18.74
CA GLY A 187 3.44 -9.52 17.46
C GLY A 187 4.02 -8.84 16.21
N ILE A 188 5.07 -8.01 16.35
CA ILE A 188 5.81 -7.45 15.21
C ILE A 188 6.74 -8.54 14.66
N ASN A 189 6.57 -8.91 13.40
CA ASN A 189 7.25 -10.05 12.79
C ASN A 189 7.98 -9.71 11.48
N CYS A 190 8.10 -8.43 11.11
CA CYS A 190 8.83 -7.96 9.93
C CYS A 190 9.83 -6.88 10.34
N LEU A 191 11.09 -7.28 10.48
CA LEU A 191 12.12 -6.46 11.11
C LEU A 191 13.15 -5.97 10.09
N LYS A 192 13.46 -4.66 10.12
CA LYS A 192 14.65 -4.16 9.45
C LYS A 192 15.87 -4.49 10.30
N VAL A 193 16.91 -5.07 9.69
CA VAL A 193 18.18 -5.37 10.37
C VAL A 193 19.36 -4.98 9.49
N ASP A 194 20.47 -4.65 10.14
CA ASP A 194 21.79 -4.61 9.49
C ASP A 194 22.58 -5.91 9.76
N ALA A 195 23.74 -6.05 9.11
CA ALA A 195 24.57 -7.25 9.21
C ALA A 195 24.98 -7.60 10.66
N GLY A 196 25.17 -6.59 11.53
CA GLY A 196 25.53 -6.79 12.93
C GLY A 196 24.35 -7.19 13.81
N GLN A 197 23.11 -6.92 13.38
CA GLN A 197 21.89 -7.26 14.11
C GLN A 197 21.30 -8.62 13.69
N LEU A 198 21.73 -9.19 12.56
CA LEU A 198 21.24 -10.48 12.07
C LEU A 198 21.36 -11.62 13.12
N PRO A 199 22.48 -11.74 13.87
CA PRO A 199 22.60 -12.76 14.94
C PRO A 199 21.58 -12.59 16.08
N TRP A 200 21.00 -11.39 16.25
CA TRP A 200 20.11 -11.10 17.39
C TRP A 200 18.72 -11.68 17.19
N ILE A 201 18.34 -11.94 15.93
CA ILE A 201 17.02 -12.42 15.54
C ILE A 201 17.01 -13.89 15.12
N GLU A 202 18.14 -14.61 15.23
CA GLU A 202 18.25 -15.98 14.73
C GLU A 202 17.24 -16.95 15.34
N ASP A 203 16.96 -16.78 16.63
CA ASP A 203 16.01 -17.61 17.39
C ASP A 203 14.58 -17.06 17.37
N LEU A 204 14.32 -15.95 16.66
CA LEU A 204 13.02 -15.32 16.62
C LEU A 204 12.17 -15.82 15.43
N HIS A 205 10.86 -15.86 15.66
CA HIS A 205 9.81 -16.26 14.72
C HIS A 205 9.40 -15.10 13.79
N VAL A 206 10.39 -14.53 13.10
CA VAL A 206 10.25 -13.25 12.38
C VAL A 206 10.85 -13.31 10.97
N PHE A 207 10.28 -12.50 10.07
CA PHE A 207 10.88 -12.12 8.80
C PHE A 207 11.84 -10.94 8.99
N TYR A 208 12.82 -10.83 8.09
CA TYR A 208 13.78 -9.72 8.12
C TYR A 208 14.13 -9.19 6.73
N TRP A 209 14.51 -7.92 6.67
CA TRP A 209 14.95 -7.21 5.46
C TRP A 209 16.06 -6.20 5.76
N GLY A 210 16.69 -5.67 4.72
CA GLY A 210 17.66 -4.57 4.79
C GLY A 210 19.12 -4.97 4.55
N VAL A 211 19.47 -6.23 4.76
CA VAL A 211 20.82 -6.74 4.44
C VAL A 211 20.95 -6.91 2.93
N GLY A 212 21.98 -6.30 2.32
CA GLY A 212 22.15 -6.27 0.87
C GLY A 212 23.05 -7.36 0.30
N GLY A 213 23.10 -7.45 -1.03
CA GLY A 213 23.93 -8.43 -1.75
C GLY A 213 25.41 -8.46 -1.34
N LYS A 214 25.94 -7.33 -0.83
CA LYS A 214 27.30 -7.22 -0.29
C LYS A 214 27.52 -8.04 0.99
N ASP A 215 26.51 -8.12 1.85
CA ASP A 215 26.65 -8.60 3.23
C ASP A 215 25.91 -9.93 3.49
N VAL A 216 24.99 -10.34 2.62
CA VAL A 216 24.24 -11.61 2.77
C VAL A 216 25.10 -12.84 2.48
N SER A 217 24.77 -13.97 3.10
CA SER A 217 25.32 -15.28 2.71
C SER A 217 24.75 -15.73 1.36
N TYR A 218 25.59 -16.12 0.41
CA TYR A 218 25.15 -16.62 -0.90
C TYR A 218 25.75 -18.00 -1.17
N PRO A 219 24.92 -18.97 -1.65
CA PRO A 219 23.50 -18.85 -2.03
C PRO A 219 22.50 -19.04 -0.88
N GLU A 220 22.96 -19.24 0.36
CA GLU A 220 22.16 -19.67 1.50
C GLU A 220 21.00 -18.72 1.82
N CYS A 221 21.18 -17.39 1.67
CA CYS A 221 20.10 -16.43 1.89
C CYS A 221 18.88 -16.67 0.98
N LEU A 222 19.05 -17.27 -0.20
CA LEU A 222 17.95 -17.55 -1.12
C LEU A 222 17.05 -18.69 -0.61
N TYR A 223 17.55 -19.51 0.32
CA TYR A 223 16.81 -20.60 0.94
C TYR A 223 16.17 -20.20 2.29
N ASP A 224 16.60 -19.11 2.94
CA ASP A 224 16.01 -18.70 4.22
C ASP A 224 14.63 -18.07 3.98
N SER A 225 13.55 -18.77 4.36
CA SER A 225 12.18 -18.27 4.19
C SER A 225 11.88 -16.99 4.99
N ARG A 226 12.72 -16.63 5.98
CA ARG A 226 12.58 -15.37 6.72
C ARG A 226 13.13 -14.18 5.95
N TYR A 227 14.04 -14.39 5.01
CA TYR A 227 14.72 -13.30 4.33
C TYR A 227 13.82 -12.70 3.25
N LEU A 228 13.47 -11.43 3.43
CA LEU A 228 12.62 -10.70 2.50
C LEU A 228 13.40 -9.92 1.45
N GLY A 229 14.70 -9.71 1.62
CA GLY A 229 15.54 -8.97 0.65
C GLY A 229 16.16 -7.68 1.19
N PRO A 230 16.95 -6.98 0.35
CA PRO A 230 17.53 -5.67 0.69
C PRO A 230 16.49 -4.56 0.81
N ALA A 231 15.42 -4.64 0.04
CA ALA A 231 14.34 -3.67 0.03
C ALA A 231 13.04 -4.35 0.46
N LEU A 232 12.06 -3.56 0.89
CA LEU A 232 10.75 -4.06 1.29
C LEU A 232 9.63 -3.57 0.35
N PHE A 233 9.83 -2.41 -0.29
CA PHE A 233 8.80 -1.79 -1.13
C PHE A 233 9.33 -0.97 -2.31
N LEU A 234 8.43 -0.67 -3.23
CA LEU A 234 8.52 0.44 -4.18
C LEU A 234 7.94 1.68 -3.50
N ASP A 235 8.73 2.74 -3.40
CA ASP A 235 8.42 3.92 -2.58
C ASP A 235 7.62 4.97 -3.36
N GLU A 236 6.36 5.13 -2.99
CA GLU A 236 5.35 6.06 -3.50
C GLU A 236 5.49 6.46 -4.98
N PRO A 237 5.32 5.54 -5.95
CA PRO A 237 5.57 5.86 -7.35
C PRO A 237 4.70 7.01 -7.91
N ALA A 238 3.45 7.18 -7.45
CA ALA A 238 2.59 8.29 -7.89
C ALA A 238 2.96 9.63 -7.23
N VAL A 239 3.35 9.62 -5.95
CA VAL A 239 3.85 10.81 -5.27
C VAL A 239 5.19 11.25 -5.86
N SER A 240 6.08 10.30 -6.12
CA SER A 240 7.35 10.54 -6.80
C SER A 240 7.16 11.09 -8.22
N THR A 241 6.15 10.60 -8.96
CA THR A 241 5.77 11.19 -10.25
C THR A 241 5.35 12.65 -10.09
N ARG A 242 4.51 12.94 -9.10
CA ARG A 242 4.08 14.31 -8.80
C ARG A 242 5.28 15.21 -8.48
N ASP A 243 6.16 14.77 -7.59
CA ASP A 243 7.21 15.62 -7.01
C ASP A 243 8.45 15.74 -7.88
N HIS A 244 8.79 14.70 -8.64
CA HIS A 244 10.03 14.67 -9.43
C HIS A 244 9.81 14.85 -10.93
N VAL A 245 8.57 14.68 -11.42
CA VAL A 245 8.25 14.83 -12.84
C VAL A 245 7.31 16.00 -13.08
N ILE A 246 6.16 16.03 -12.40
CA ILE A 246 5.09 17.00 -12.69
C ILE A 246 5.42 18.38 -12.12
N ARG A 247 5.66 18.51 -10.81
CA ARG A 247 5.93 19.80 -10.14
C ARG A 247 7.13 20.55 -10.74
N PRO A 248 8.31 19.92 -10.97
CA PRO A 248 9.45 20.63 -11.55
C PRO A 248 9.17 21.16 -12.95
N ARG A 249 8.26 20.52 -13.68
CA ARG A 249 7.86 20.93 -15.03
C ARG A 249 6.81 22.05 -14.98
N LEU A 250 5.87 22.00 -14.04
CA LEU A 250 4.91 23.09 -13.79
C LEU A 250 5.60 24.41 -13.44
N GLU A 251 6.70 24.35 -12.68
CA GLU A 251 7.48 25.54 -12.31
C GLU A 251 8.16 26.22 -13.51
N LYS A 252 8.49 25.46 -14.56
CA LYS A 252 9.34 25.92 -15.67
C LYS A 252 8.58 26.15 -16.99
N ASP A 253 7.43 25.51 -17.17
CA ASP A 253 6.70 25.47 -18.44
C ASP A 253 5.26 25.94 -18.24
N ALA A 254 5.01 27.22 -18.56
CA ALA A 254 3.69 27.82 -18.48
C ALA A 254 2.68 27.20 -19.46
N ALA A 255 3.14 26.67 -20.61
CA ALA A 255 2.25 25.96 -21.53
C ALA A 255 1.83 24.61 -20.94
N PHE A 256 2.74 23.92 -20.25
CA PHE A 256 2.42 22.68 -19.54
C PHE A 256 1.41 22.89 -18.41
N ARG A 257 1.51 23.97 -17.63
CA ARG A 257 0.49 24.30 -16.61
C ARG A 257 -0.92 24.29 -17.18
N LYS A 258 -1.08 24.93 -18.36
CA LYS A 258 -2.36 24.98 -19.09
C LYS A 258 -2.71 23.67 -19.77
N ALA A 259 -1.73 22.88 -20.20
CA ALA A 259 -1.97 21.62 -20.89
C ALA A 259 -2.26 20.44 -19.94
N LEU A 260 -1.82 20.49 -18.68
CA LEU A 260 -1.88 19.35 -17.76
C LEU A 260 -3.31 18.83 -17.58
N THR A 261 -3.50 17.52 -17.77
CA THR A 261 -4.78 16.82 -17.54
C THR A 261 -4.56 15.57 -16.69
N PRO A 262 -5.63 14.95 -16.14
CA PRO A 262 -5.54 13.66 -15.47
C PRO A 262 -4.84 12.59 -16.31
N GLN A 263 -5.12 12.55 -17.62
CA GLN A 263 -4.49 11.61 -18.55
C GLN A 263 -2.99 11.86 -18.70
N ILE A 264 -2.54 13.11 -18.81
CA ILE A 264 -1.10 13.43 -18.88
C ILE A 264 -0.39 13.03 -17.57
N ALA A 265 -1.01 13.28 -16.42
CA ALA A 265 -0.46 12.86 -15.13
C ALA A 265 -0.38 11.33 -15.02
N PHE A 266 -1.41 10.62 -15.50
CA PHE A 266 -1.40 9.16 -15.60
C PHE A 266 -0.27 8.67 -16.50
N ASP A 267 -0.09 9.22 -17.71
CA ASP A 267 0.97 8.79 -18.62
C ASP A 267 2.38 9.04 -18.04
N ALA A 268 2.59 10.16 -17.35
CA ALA A 268 3.84 10.40 -16.62
C ALA A 268 4.08 9.36 -15.52
N PHE A 269 3.02 8.98 -14.79
CA PHE A 269 3.09 7.94 -13.77
C PHE A 269 3.39 6.56 -14.34
N ARG A 270 2.79 6.21 -15.49
CA ARG A 270 3.05 4.94 -16.17
C ARG A 270 4.54 4.78 -16.49
N GLU A 271 5.16 5.85 -16.97
CA GLU A 271 6.59 5.90 -17.28
C GLU A 271 7.44 5.74 -16.02
N TYR A 272 7.18 6.56 -15.00
CA TYR A 272 7.92 6.54 -13.74
C TYR A 272 7.83 5.17 -13.06
N PHE A 273 6.61 4.62 -12.94
CA PHE A 273 6.39 3.33 -12.32
C PHE A 273 7.16 2.22 -13.04
N ARG A 274 7.17 2.22 -14.37
CA ARG A 274 7.93 1.23 -15.15
C ARG A 274 9.40 1.20 -14.78
N HIS A 275 10.03 2.36 -14.70
CA HIS A 275 11.41 2.47 -14.25
C HIS A 275 11.58 1.96 -12.81
N ALA A 276 10.67 2.32 -11.89
CA ALA A 276 10.74 1.91 -10.49
C ALA A 276 10.77 0.38 -10.30
N TRP A 277 9.91 -0.38 -11.00
CA TRP A 277 9.86 -1.84 -10.83
C TRP A 277 10.78 -2.63 -11.77
N GLN A 278 11.28 -2.03 -12.86
CA GLN A 278 12.23 -2.70 -13.76
C GLN A 278 13.69 -2.48 -13.35
N GLU A 279 14.03 -1.28 -12.87
CA GLU A 279 15.42 -0.87 -12.66
C GLU A 279 15.75 -0.49 -11.21
N GLY A 280 14.72 -0.22 -10.40
CA GLY A 280 14.84 0.23 -9.01
C GLY A 280 15.05 -0.90 -8.00
N ALA A 281 14.33 -0.80 -6.87
CA ALA A 281 14.43 -1.68 -5.70
C ALA A 281 14.47 -3.19 -6.03
N PRO A 282 13.68 -3.73 -6.99
CA PRO A 282 13.68 -5.15 -7.29
C PRO A 282 15.02 -5.71 -7.82
N THR A 283 15.92 -4.84 -8.28
CA THR A 283 17.21 -5.25 -8.88
C THR A 283 18.39 -5.20 -7.89
N VAL A 284 18.19 -4.63 -6.70
CA VAL A 284 19.27 -4.29 -5.76
C VAL A 284 20.06 -5.51 -5.29
N LEU A 285 19.37 -6.63 -5.02
CA LEU A 285 20.03 -7.85 -4.54
C LEU A 285 21.02 -8.39 -5.57
N LEU A 286 20.57 -8.64 -6.81
CA LEU A 286 21.41 -9.20 -7.86
C LEU A 286 22.54 -8.25 -8.26
N LYS A 287 22.28 -6.94 -8.33
CA LYS A 287 23.35 -5.95 -8.55
C LYS A 287 24.42 -6.01 -7.45
N GLY A 288 24.00 -6.14 -6.19
CA GLY A 288 24.91 -6.30 -5.06
C GLY A 288 25.72 -7.59 -5.08
N LEU A 289 25.09 -8.72 -5.45
CA LEU A 289 25.75 -10.02 -5.59
C LEU A 289 26.72 -10.05 -6.78
N ALA A 290 26.35 -9.45 -7.92
CA ALA A 290 27.20 -9.39 -9.12
C ALA A 290 28.49 -8.60 -8.89
N ALA A 291 28.50 -7.68 -7.93
CA ALA A 291 29.67 -6.88 -7.58
C ALA A 291 30.67 -7.63 -6.67
N ARG A 292 30.36 -8.84 -6.20
CA ARG A 292 31.19 -9.60 -5.28
C ARG A 292 32.16 -10.55 -6.00
N PRO A 293 33.46 -10.56 -5.65
CA PRO A 293 34.44 -11.44 -6.31
C PRO A 293 34.28 -12.92 -5.94
N ASP A 294 33.64 -13.23 -4.81
CA ASP A 294 33.39 -14.59 -4.32
C ASP A 294 32.09 -15.21 -4.87
N VAL A 295 31.28 -14.44 -5.60
CA VAL A 295 29.98 -14.87 -6.13
C VAL A 295 30.05 -15.03 -7.65
N ALA A 296 29.63 -16.19 -8.14
CA ALA A 296 29.42 -16.45 -9.55
C ALA A 296 27.92 -16.70 -9.80
N LEU A 297 27.25 -15.76 -10.47
CA LEU A 297 25.80 -15.84 -10.71
C LEU A 297 25.40 -16.72 -11.90
N GLY A 298 26.31 -17.04 -12.82
CA GLY A 298 25.96 -17.81 -14.02
C GLY A 298 24.86 -17.09 -14.83
N ASP A 299 23.78 -17.80 -15.16
CA ASP A 299 22.59 -17.23 -15.80
C ASP A 299 21.45 -16.85 -14.83
N VAL A 300 21.74 -16.75 -13.51
CA VAL A 300 20.75 -16.33 -12.52
C VAL A 300 20.29 -14.91 -12.84
N GLN A 301 19.01 -14.80 -13.19
CA GLN A 301 18.33 -13.54 -13.43
C GLN A 301 16.93 -13.61 -12.83
N PHE A 302 16.67 -12.79 -11.83
CA PHE A 302 15.35 -12.57 -11.25
C PHE A 302 15.28 -11.16 -10.65
N ARG A 303 14.07 -10.70 -10.35
CA ARG A 303 13.85 -9.49 -9.57
C ARG A 303 13.29 -9.89 -8.23
N GLN A 304 13.52 -9.11 -7.20
CA GLN A 304 12.90 -9.36 -5.90
C GLN A 304 11.37 -9.33 -6.04
N GLU A 305 10.70 -10.48 -5.84
CA GLU A 305 9.29 -10.69 -6.18
C GLU A 305 8.32 -10.31 -5.05
N ASN A 306 8.76 -10.38 -3.79
CA ASN A 306 7.93 -10.15 -2.61
C ASN A 306 7.73 -8.66 -2.23
N LEU A 307 8.26 -7.72 -3.01
CA LEU A 307 8.09 -6.28 -2.78
C LEU A 307 6.62 -5.88 -2.88
N PHE A 308 6.18 -4.98 -2.02
CA PHE A 308 4.90 -4.28 -2.21
C PHE A 308 5.12 -2.88 -2.75
N SER A 309 4.11 -2.31 -3.40
CA SER A 309 4.10 -0.86 -3.62
C SER A 309 3.53 -0.18 -2.38
N TRP A 310 4.24 0.83 -1.89
CA TRP A 310 3.88 1.65 -0.76
C TRP A 310 3.38 2.99 -1.30
N GLU A 311 2.13 3.34 -1.08
CA GLU A 311 1.52 4.43 -1.86
C GLU A 311 0.39 5.15 -1.12
N THR A 312 0.44 6.47 -1.20
CA THR A 312 -0.61 7.35 -0.70
C THR A 312 -1.80 7.46 -1.69
N MET A 313 -1.55 7.49 -3.00
CA MET A 313 -2.59 7.58 -4.04
C MET A 313 -3.17 6.21 -4.43
N VAL A 314 -3.98 5.62 -3.54
CA VAL A 314 -4.53 4.25 -3.66
C VAL A 314 -5.31 3.96 -4.94
N SER A 315 -5.84 4.97 -5.64
CA SER A 315 -6.54 4.78 -6.92
C SER A 315 -5.64 4.17 -8.00
N THR A 316 -4.32 4.28 -7.85
CA THR A 316 -3.33 3.71 -8.77
C THR A 316 -3.16 2.19 -8.61
N ALA A 317 -3.69 1.58 -7.55
CA ALA A 317 -3.41 0.20 -7.14
C ALA A 317 -3.64 -0.82 -8.27
N ALA A 318 -4.75 -0.71 -9.00
CA ALA A 318 -5.09 -1.62 -10.10
C ALA A 318 -4.04 -1.57 -11.22
N TYR A 319 -3.52 -0.38 -11.53
CA TYR A 319 -2.46 -0.23 -12.53
C TYR A 319 -1.17 -0.88 -12.01
N GLN A 320 -0.73 -0.50 -10.81
CA GLN A 320 0.54 -0.98 -10.26
C GLN A 320 0.60 -2.50 -10.14
N LEU A 321 -0.46 -3.13 -9.65
CA LEU A 321 -0.51 -4.59 -9.47
C LEU A 321 -0.65 -5.37 -10.78
N SER A 322 -1.16 -4.75 -11.86
CA SER A 322 -1.40 -5.43 -13.14
C SER A 322 -0.23 -5.36 -14.12
N GLN A 323 0.78 -4.51 -13.90
CA GLN A 323 1.86 -4.31 -14.89
C GLN A 323 2.79 -5.51 -15.05
N ASP A 324 2.95 -6.33 -14.01
CA ASP A 324 3.81 -7.51 -14.03
C ASP A 324 3.21 -8.58 -13.11
N PRO A 325 3.24 -9.87 -13.50
CA PRO A 325 2.63 -10.93 -12.71
C PRO A 325 3.29 -11.13 -11.33
N ALA A 326 4.56 -10.76 -11.16
CA ALA A 326 5.30 -10.98 -9.92
C ALA A 326 5.40 -9.71 -9.07
N VAL A 327 5.85 -8.59 -9.64
CA VAL A 327 6.21 -7.37 -8.88
C VAL A 327 5.29 -6.20 -9.22
N PRO A 328 4.76 -5.45 -8.24
CA PRO A 328 4.79 -5.73 -6.81
C PRO A 328 3.82 -6.87 -6.46
N ALA A 329 4.10 -7.63 -5.40
CA ALA A 329 3.25 -8.71 -4.88
C ALA A 329 2.04 -8.19 -4.09
N ALA A 330 2.05 -6.91 -3.69
CA ALA A 330 0.94 -6.25 -3.04
C ALA A 330 0.97 -4.73 -3.13
N MET A 331 -0.14 -4.13 -2.73
CA MET A 331 -0.28 -2.69 -2.52
C MET A 331 -0.49 -2.41 -1.03
N VAL A 332 0.25 -1.47 -0.46
CA VAL A 332 0.08 -1.01 0.92
C VAL A 332 -0.28 0.46 0.92
N PHE A 333 -1.39 0.81 1.55
CA PHE A 333 -1.78 2.20 1.72
C PHE A 333 -0.89 2.90 2.73
N GLU A 334 -0.30 4.01 2.29
CA GLU A 334 0.33 5.03 3.12
C GLU A 334 -0.70 6.13 3.47
N PRO A 335 -1.07 6.27 4.74
CA PRO A 335 -1.87 7.39 5.21
C PRO A 335 -1.16 8.73 4.93
N PRO A 336 -1.77 9.64 4.13
CA PRO A 336 -1.21 10.97 3.96
C PRO A 336 -1.22 11.73 5.28
N GLY A 337 -0.39 12.78 5.37
CA GLY A 337 -0.35 13.67 6.53
C GLY A 337 -1.74 14.13 7.01
N ARG A 338 -2.01 13.87 8.30
CA ARG A 338 -3.15 14.31 9.12
C ARG A 338 -4.49 13.67 8.74
N VAL A 339 -4.53 12.40 8.36
CA VAL A 339 -5.76 11.73 7.93
C VAL A 339 -6.62 11.21 9.10
N GLY A 340 -7.94 11.22 8.95
CA GLY A 340 -8.86 10.70 9.95
C GLY A 340 -10.32 10.88 9.54
N THR A 341 -11.21 10.07 10.11
CA THR A 341 -12.63 10.00 9.74
C THR A 341 -13.32 11.36 9.84
N LEU A 342 -13.12 12.06 10.97
CA LEU A 342 -13.72 13.37 11.26
C LEU A 342 -13.08 14.54 10.48
N ARG A 343 -11.99 14.30 9.75
CA ARG A 343 -11.44 15.26 8.77
C ARG A 343 -11.91 14.92 7.37
N THR A 344 -11.63 13.70 6.92
CA THR A 344 -11.70 13.34 5.51
C THR A 344 -13.15 13.17 5.04
N LEU A 345 -14.05 12.57 5.83
CA LEU A 345 -15.45 12.42 5.39
C LEU A 345 -16.17 13.77 5.22
N PRO A 346 -16.06 14.75 6.15
CA PRO A 346 -16.55 16.10 5.89
C PRO A 346 -15.95 16.73 4.63
N GLU A 347 -14.65 16.54 4.37
CA GLU A 347 -13.98 17.04 3.16
C GLU A 347 -14.60 16.46 1.89
N LEU A 348 -14.87 15.15 1.85
CA LEU A 348 -15.55 14.48 0.75
C LEU A 348 -16.97 15.01 0.55
N ASN A 349 -17.76 15.13 1.63
CA ASN A 349 -19.14 15.61 1.59
C ASN A 349 -19.23 17.05 1.07
N MET A 350 -18.34 17.93 1.55
CA MET A 350 -18.25 19.31 1.08
C MET A 350 -17.80 19.39 -0.37
N THR A 351 -16.91 18.51 -0.81
CA THR A 351 -16.28 18.62 -2.15
C THR A 351 -17.14 18.01 -3.24
N TYR A 352 -17.74 16.85 -2.98
CA TYR A 352 -18.42 16.05 -4.01
C TYR A 352 -19.95 16.04 -3.86
N GLY A 353 -20.49 16.60 -2.77
CA GLY A 353 -21.94 16.63 -2.54
C GLY A 353 -22.54 15.23 -2.31
N CYS A 354 -21.72 14.27 -1.91
CA CYS A 354 -22.16 13.05 -1.25
C CYS A 354 -22.57 13.35 0.21
N GLN A 355 -23.25 12.39 0.83
CA GLN A 355 -23.65 12.46 2.23
C GLN A 355 -23.21 11.18 2.97
N LEU A 356 -21.92 11.10 3.27
CA LEU A 356 -21.27 10.04 4.04
C LEU A 356 -21.37 10.38 5.54
N ALA A 357 -21.88 9.45 6.36
CA ALA A 357 -21.95 9.64 7.80
C ALA A 357 -20.54 9.63 8.40
N VAL A 358 -20.22 10.59 9.27
CA VAL A 358 -18.84 10.85 9.71
C VAL A 358 -18.50 10.22 11.06
N ASP A 359 -19.47 9.58 11.70
CA ASP A 359 -19.36 8.89 12.98
C ASP A 359 -18.95 7.40 12.85
N ASP A 360 -18.94 6.87 11.62
CA ASP A 360 -18.50 5.51 11.34
C ASP A 360 -17.18 5.51 10.54
N PRO A 361 -16.03 5.13 11.16
CA PRO A 361 -14.74 5.06 10.49
C PRO A 361 -14.72 4.06 9.31
N LYS A 362 -15.68 3.13 9.25
CA LYS A 362 -15.88 2.23 8.11
C LYS A 362 -16.20 2.95 6.82
N ASN A 363 -16.97 4.04 6.89
CA ASN A 363 -17.31 4.81 5.69
C ASN A 363 -16.07 5.42 5.05
N PHE A 364 -15.10 5.83 5.85
CA PHE A 364 -13.85 6.36 5.34
C PHE A 364 -12.95 5.25 4.82
N ILE A 365 -12.59 4.29 5.68
CA ILE A 365 -11.58 3.31 5.31
C ILE A 365 -12.08 2.33 4.23
N GLY A 366 -13.40 2.10 4.15
CA GLY A 366 -14.01 1.30 3.08
C GLY A 366 -13.77 1.88 1.69
N ILE A 367 -13.59 3.20 1.56
CA ILE A 367 -13.22 3.84 0.29
C ILE A 367 -11.78 3.48 -0.07
N LEU A 368 -10.86 3.61 0.89
CA LEU A 368 -9.43 3.35 0.66
C LEU A 368 -9.19 1.86 0.39
N TYR A 369 -9.76 0.99 1.24
CA TYR A 369 -9.62 -0.45 1.11
C TYR A 369 -10.40 -1.01 -0.08
N GLY A 370 -11.46 -0.35 -0.55
CA GLY A 370 -12.14 -0.69 -1.79
C GLY A 370 -11.21 -0.66 -3.01
N PHE A 371 -10.29 0.31 -3.08
CA PHE A 371 -9.26 0.36 -4.13
C PHE A 371 -8.25 -0.79 -4.01
N LEU A 372 -7.78 -1.04 -2.79
CA LEU A 372 -6.75 -2.05 -2.52
C LEU A 372 -7.28 -3.47 -2.75
N ARG A 373 -8.45 -3.80 -2.19
CA ARG A 373 -9.09 -5.11 -2.35
C ARG A 373 -9.50 -5.35 -3.80
N GLY A 374 -10.07 -4.36 -4.47
CA GLY A 374 -10.41 -4.48 -5.89
C GLY A 374 -9.18 -4.79 -6.75
N ALA A 375 -8.07 -4.10 -6.52
CA ALA A 375 -6.83 -4.35 -7.25
C ALA A 375 -6.24 -5.74 -6.94
N ALA A 376 -6.30 -6.18 -5.69
CA ALA A 376 -5.93 -7.52 -5.27
C ALA A 376 -6.80 -8.60 -5.95
N ARG A 377 -8.12 -8.39 -6.01
CA ARG A 377 -9.07 -9.26 -6.73
C ARG A 377 -8.77 -9.37 -8.21
N LEU A 378 -8.53 -8.24 -8.86
CA LEU A 378 -8.23 -8.20 -10.29
C LEU A 378 -6.98 -9.01 -10.65
N THR A 379 -6.00 -9.07 -9.76
CA THR A 379 -4.65 -9.58 -10.07
C THR A 379 -4.29 -10.88 -9.35
N GLY A 380 -5.13 -11.35 -8.43
CA GLY A 380 -4.82 -12.47 -7.53
C GLY A 380 -3.74 -12.16 -6.49
N LYS A 381 -3.30 -10.89 -6.40
CA LYS A 381 -2.28 -10.41 -5.47
C LYS A 381 -2.90 -10.04 -4.12
N THR A 382 -2.09 -9.44 -3.25
CA THR A 382 -2.49 -9.13 -1.87
C THR A 382 -2.41 -7.63 -1.59
N TRP A 383 -2.82 -7.21 -0.41
CA TRP A 383 -2.83 -5.79 -0.03
C TRP A 383 -2.57 -5.59 1.46
N GLY A 384 -2.36 -4.33 1.87
CA GLY A 384 -2.12 -3.95 3.26
C GLY A 384 -2.40 -2.49 3.55
N THR A 385 -2.15 -2.11 4.79
CA THR A 385 -2.32 -0.74 5.29
C THR A 385 -1.18 -0.40 6.24
N SER A 386 -0.88 0.88 6.40
CA SER A 386 -0.01 1.36 7.47
C SER A 386 -0.72 2.37 8.37
N ILE A 387 -0.09 2.68 9.51
CA ILE A 387 -0.46 3.74 10.43
C ILE A 387 0.73 4.69 10.56
N TYR A 388 0.44 5.98 10.38
CA TYR A 388 1.37 7.07 10.56
C TYR A 388 1.02 7.85 11.83
N GLY A 389 2.00 8.57 12.38
CA GLY A 389 1.78 9.51 13.48
C GLY A 389 0.67 10.54 13.17
N ALA A 390 0.43 10.83 11.90
CA ALA A 390 -0.56 11.81 11.51
C ALA A 390 -1.98 11.21 11.38
N VAL A 391 -2.16 9.89 11.52
CA VAL A 391 -3.48 9.25 11.57
C VAL A 391 -4.18 9.60 12.87
N ASP A 392 -5.50 9.83 12.82
CA ASP A 392 -6.28 9.99 14.03
C ASP A 392 -6.16 8.74 14.93
N ARG A 393 -5.67 8.95 16.15
CA ARG A 393 -5.38 7.88 17.11
C ARG A 393 -6.63 7.08 17.46
N ALA A 394 -7.80 7.72 17.44
CA ALA A 394 -9.07 7.05 17.71
C ALA A 394 -9.43 6.03 16.61
N ASP A 395 -8.97 6.26 15.38
CA ASP A 395 -9.27 5.41 14.23
C ASP A 395 -8.26 4.26 14.06
N ALA A 396 -7.01 4.47 14.48
CA ALA A 396 -5.87 3.60 14.14
C ALA A 396 -6.08 2.11 14.50
N PHE A 397 -6.54 1.82 15.71
CA PHE A 397 -6.82 0.44 16.14
C PHE A 397 -7.88 -0.23 15.27
N TRP A 398 -8.95 0.53 14.97
CA TRP A 398 -10.07 0.02 14.20
C TRP A 398 -9.69 -0.19 12.73
N PHE A 399 -8.91 0.70 12.12
CA PHE A 399 -8.38 0.53 10.75
C PHE A 399 -7.62 -0.79 10.60
N LEU A 400 -6.71 -1.10 11.52
CA LEU A 400 -5.92 -2.34 11.47
C LEU A 400 -6.80 -3.59 11.57
N SER A 401 -7.69 -3.64 12.56
CA SER A 401 -8.59 -4.79 12.77
C SER A 401 -9.55 -4.97 11.58
N HIS A 402 -10.08 -3.87 11.05
CA HIS A 402 -10.97 -3.92 9.89
C HIS A 402 -10.25 -4.35 8.61
N ALA A 403 -9.01 -3.88 8.40
CA ALA A 403 -8.18 -4.32 7.28
C ALA A 403 -7.94 -5.84 7.33
N TYR A 404 -7.63 -6.37 8.51
CA TYR A 404 -7.49 -7.81 8.73
C TYR A 404 -8.75 -8.59 8.32
N ASP A 405 -9.91 -8.14 8.79
CA ASP A 405 -11.21 -8.75 8.49
C ASP A 405 -11.55 -8.71 6.99
N LEU A 406 -11.00 -7.74 6.24
CA LEU A 406 -11.19 -7.60 4.80
C LEU A 406 -10.14 -8.33 3.94
N GLY A 407 -9.19 -9.03 4.55
CA GLY A 407 -8.19 -9.82 3.82
C GLY A 407 -6.82 -9.15 3.63
N ALA A 408 -6.52 -8.05 4.34
CA ALA A 408 -5.18 -7.46 4.32
C ALA A 408 -4.14 -8.42 4.91
N THR A 409 -2.95 -8.47 4.33
CA THR A 409 -1.86 -9.35 4.80
C THR A 409 -0.62 -8.60 5.25
N ARG A 410 -0.65 -7.26 5.19
CA ARG A 410 0.48 -6.38 5.47
C ARG A 410 0.02 -5.21 6.34
N PHE A 411 0.73 -5.00 7.43
CA PHE A 411 0.42 -4.01 8.47
C PHE A 411 1.72 -3.35 8.90
N PHE A 412 1.79 -2.03 8.81
CA PHE A 412 3.03 -1.32 9.11
C PHE A 412 2.80 -0.09 9.96
N PHE A 413 3.78 0.22 10.80
CA PHE A 413 3.85 1.50 11.53
C PHE A 413 5.02 2.28 10.93
N TRP A 414 4.77 3.46 10.37
CA TRP A 414 5.77 4.18 9.56
C TRP A 414 5.50 5.69 9.62
N ASP A 415 6.47 6.62 9.54
CA ASP A 415 7.95 6.52 9.58
C ASP A 415 8.46 6.92 10.98
N ASN A 416 9.70 7.40 11.10
CA ASN A 416 10.31 8.10 12.23
C ASN A 416 10.41 9.62 12.01
N ALA A 417 9.97 10.12 10.85
CA ALA A 417 10.08 11.51 10.47
C ALA A 417 8.91 12.35 11.02
N GLN A 418 9.20 13.30 11.91
CA GLN A 418 8.26 14.35 12.36
C GLN A 418 6.84 13.82 12.63
N LEU A 419 5.82 14.39 11.98
CA LEU A 419 4.42 14.03 12.16
C LEU A 419 4.07 12.64 11.61
N ALA A 420 4.92 12.02 10.79
CA ALA A 420 4.75 10.63 10.37
C ALA A 420 5.11 9.64 11.48
N CYS A 421 5.86 10.07 12.50
CA CYS A 421 6.33 9.22 13.58
C CYS A 421 5.21 8.62 14.44
N VAL A 422 5.10 7.29 14.45
CA VAL A 422 4.36 6.55 15.47
C VAL A 422 5.34 6.20 16.60
N PRO A 423 5.13 6.68 17.84
CA PRO A 423 6.04 6.38 18.94
C PRO A 423 6.12 4.89 19.25
N TYR A 424 7.30 4.42 19.65
CA TYR A 424 7.58 3.01 19.90
C TYR A 424 6.55 2.28 20.80
N PRO A 425 6.14 2.81 21.98
CA PRO A 425 5.11 2.17 22.80
C PRO A 425 3.74 2.06 22.10
N GLU A 426 3.43 3.01 21.21
CA GLU A 426 2.18 3.00 20.43
C GLU A 426 2.24 1.94 19.32
N CYS A 427 3.39 1.75 18.66
CA CYS A 427 3.61 0.63 17.75
C CYS A 427 3.36 -0.71 18.45
N LEU A 428 3.90 -0.90 19.65
CA LEU A 428 3.70 -2.13 20.43
C LEU A 428 2.23 -2.33 20.82
N ALA A 429 1.52 -1.25 21.22
CA ALA A 429 0.10 -1.33 21.56
C ALA A 429 -0.78 -1.69 20.36
N LEU A 430 -0.54 -1.09 19.20
CA LEU A 430 -1.24 -1.39 17.95
C LEU A 430 -0.96 -2.84 17.49
N ALA A 431 0.29 -3.29 17.58
CA ALA A 431 0.68 -4.66 17.24
C ALA A 431 -0.02 -5.68 18.14
N ARG A 432 -0.03 -5.48 19.46
CA ARG A 432 -0.73 -6.35 20.41
C ARG A 432 -2.22 -6.42 20.14
N ASN A 433 -2.85 -5.29 19.81
CA ASN A 433 -4.27 -5.27 19.43
C ASN A 433 -4.56 -6.10 18.17
N LEU A 434 -3.75 -5.92 17.13
CA LEU A 434 -3.88 -6.71 15.91
C LEU A 434 -3.62 -8.20 16.17
N GLN A 435 -2.62 -8.54 16.98
CA GLN A 435 -2.29 -9.92 17.34
C GLN A 435 -3.42 -10.59 18.12
N MET A 436 -4.09 -9.89 19.05
CA MET A 436 -5.31 -10.39 19.68
C MET A 436 -6.41 -10.68 18.65
N ARG A 437 -6.56 -9.85 17.61
CA ARG A 437 -7.52 -10.12 16.52
C ARG A 437 -7.14 -11.39 15.75
N VAL A 438 -5.86 -11.57 15.43
CA VAL A 438 -5.33 -12.74 14.74
C VAL A 438 -5.58 -14.03 15.52
N GLU A 439 -5.38 -14.01 16.83
CA GLU A 439 -5.58 -15.17 17.71
C GLU A 439 -7.05 -15.56 17.87
N ASN A 440 -7.94 -14.56 17.92
CA ASN A 440 -9.38 -14.80 18.06
C ASN A 440 -10.06 -15.18 16.73
N PHE A 441 -9.48 -14.81 15.59
CA PHE A 441 -10.05 -15.06 14.26
C PHE A 441 -9.01 -15.65 13.27
N PRO A 442 -8.32 -16.75 13.62
CA PRO A 442 -7.14 -17.23 12.87
C PRO A 442 -7.48 -17.83 11.50
N GLN A 443 -8.71 -18.33 11.32
CA GLN A 443 -9.13 -18.97 10.08
C GLN A 443 -9.65 -17.93 9.09
N ARG A 444 -8.87 -17.67 8.04
CA ARG A 444 -9.19 -16.71 6.99
C ARG A 444 -9.17 -17.39 5.63
N ASP A 445 -10.32 -17.39 4.97
CA ASP A 445 -10.38 -17.67 3.54
C ASP A 445 -10.05 -16.39 2.77
N LEU A 446 -8.75 -16.18 2.52
CA LEU A 446 -8.27 -14.98 1.82
C LEU A 446 -8.86 -14.85 0.42
N GLU A 447 -9.17 -15.97 -0.24
CA GLU A 447 -9.76 -15.95 -1.58
C GLU A 447 -11.21 -15.46 -1.53
N LYS A 448 -12.00 -15.96 -0.57
CA LYS A 448 -13.35 -15.46 -0.32
C LYS A 448 -13.36 -13.99 0.10
N LEU A 449 -12.44 -13.58 0.99
CA LEU A 449 -12.34 -12.19 1.44
C LEU A 449 -11.99 -11.24 0.29
N ARG A 450 -11.07 -11.65 -0.60
CA ARG A 450 -10.73 -10.92 -1.82
C ARG A 450 -11.94 -10.75 -2.75
N HIS A 451 -12.83 -11.73 -2.80
CA HIS A 451 -14.05 -11.72 -3.62
C HIS A 451 -15.31 -11.20 -2.90
N ALA A 452 -15.17 -10.61 -1.71
CA ALA A 452 -16.31 -10.24 -0.88
C ALA A 452 -17.18 -9.10 -1.45
N ALA A 453 -16.68 -8.30 -2.40
CA ALA A 453 -17.46 -7.23 -3.02
C ALA A 453 -18.46 -7.74 -4.07
N GLU A 454 -19.68 -7.22 -3.99
CA GLU A 454 -20.74 -7.49 -4.96
C GLU A 454 -20.76 -6.45 -6.09
N VAL A 455 -20.27 -5.24 -5.82
CA VAL A 455 -20.27 -4.11 -6.76
C VAL A 455 -18.83 -3.69 -7.04
N VAL A 456 -18.54 -3.30 -8.27
CA VAL A 456 -17.31 -2.55 -8.58
C VAL A 456 -17.66 -1.20 -9.18
N ILE A 457 -17.00 -0.14 -8.71
CA ILE A 457 -17.15 1.22 -9.23
C ILE A 457 -15.85 1.62 -9.90
N LEU A 458 -15.93 1.91 -11.20
CA LEU A 458 -14.80 2.25 -12.06
C LEU A 458 -14.72 3.76 -12.25
N LEU A 459 -13.52 4.30 -12.05
CA LEU A 459 -13.16 5.70 -12.21
C LEU A 459 -12.29 5.88 -13.46
N PRO A 460 -12.40 6.97 -14.23
CA PRO A 460 -11.52 7.18 -15.37
C PRO A 460 -10.03 7.21 -14.95
N PRO A 461 -9.12 6.63 -15.76
CA PRO A 461 -7.70 6.66 -15.47
C PRO A 461 -7.16 8.07 -15.21
N GLY A 462 -6.28 8.20 -14.23
CA GLY A 462 -5.70 9.49 -13.84
C GLY A 462 -6.58 10.35 -12.93
N TYR A 463 -7.87 10.07 -12.76
CA TYR A 463 -8.66 10.70 -11.69
C TYR A 463 -8.31 10.01 -10.36
N ASN A 464 -8.06 10.77 -9.30
CA ASN A 464 -7.67 10.19 -8.01
C ASN A 464 -8.20 11.02 -6.84
N LEU A 465 -7.87 10.59 -5.64
CA LEU A 465 -8.27 11.25 -4.40
C LEU A 465 -7.34 12.41 -4.01
N GLY A 466 -6.38 12.80 -4.85
CA GLY A 466 -5.32 13.73 -4.46
C GLY A 466 -4.27 13.07 -3.54
N HIS A 467 -3.66 13.85 -2.64
CA HIS A 467 -2.63 13.41 -1.70
C HIS A 467 -3.00 13.77 -0.24
N VAL A 468 -2.37 14.80 0.35
CA VAL A 468 -2.60 15.23 1.75
C VAL A 468 -4.05 15.65 2.03
N GLN A 469 -4.74 16.14 1.00
CA GLN A 469 -6.12 16.61 1.07
C GLN A 469 -7.00 15.57 0.36
N LEU A 470 -7.13 14.38 0.95
CA LEU A 470 -7.90 13.27 0.35
C LEU A 470 -9.32 13.73 -0.02
N GLY A 471 -9.54 13.89 -1.31
CA GLY A 471 -10.80 14.32 -1.89
C GLY A 471 -11.23 15.75 -1.56
N LYS A 472 -10.27 16.64 -1.24
CA LYS A 472 -10.45 18.09 -1.21
C LYS A 472 -9.31 18.75 -1.98
N GLY A 473 -9.61 19.81 -2.73
CA GLY A 473 -8.60 20.48 -3.56
C GLY A 473 -8.47 19.81 -4.92
N SER A 474 -7.25 19.52 -5.36
CA SER A 474 -6.97 19.11 -6.74
C SER A 474 -6.56 17.65 -6.89
N LEU A 475 -6.81 17.09 -8.08
CA LEU A 475 -6.31 15.76 -8.44
C LEU A 475 -4.78 15.77 -8.41
N TRP A 476 -4.18 14.64 -8.04
CA TRP A 476 -2.72 14.47 -7.89
C TRP A 476 -2.05 15.43 -6.90
N GLY A 477 -2.79 16.25 -6.13
CA GLY A 477 -2.20 17.21 -5.18
C GLY A 477 -1.40 18.33 -5.86
N VAL A 478 -1.82 18.76 -7.06
CA VAL A 478 -1.25 19.90 -7.82
C VAL A 478 -2.35 20.87 -8.21
N GLY A 479 -2.21 22.18 -7.96
CA GLY A 479 -3.29 23.16 -8.08
C GLY A 479 -3.91 23.25 -9.48
N GLU A 480 -3.11 22.96 -10.51
CA GLU A 480 -3.46 23.01 -11.93
C GLU A 480 -4.49 21.95 -12.35
N LEU A 481 -4.67 20.91 -11.51
CA LEU A 481 -5.72 19.89 -11.63
C LEU A 481 -6.86 20.12 -10.62
N ASN A 482 -7.20 21.37 -10.35
CA ASN A 482 -8.32 21.73 -9.48
C ASN A 482 -9.68 21.26 -10.04
N LEU A 483 -10.64 21.03 -9.15
CA LEU A 483 -11.89 20.36 -9.49
C LEU A 483 -12.86 21.21 -10.33
N GLU A 484 -12.65 22.52 -10.47
CA GLU A 484 -13.51 23.39 -11.28
C GLU A 484 -13.09 23.47 -12.75
N ARG A 485 -11.94 22.90 -13.08
CA ARG A 485 -11.41 22.85 -14.44
C ARG A 485 -12.21 21.89 -15.32
N LEU A 486 -12.40 22.28 -16.58
CA LEU A 486 -13.05 21.44 -17.58
C LEU A 486 -12.09 20.41 -18.16
N ASN A 487 -12.57 19.20 -18.33
CA ASN A 487 -11.89 18.16 -19.09
C ASN A 487 -12.13 18.31 -20.61
N ALA A 488 -11.56 17.41 -21.41
CA ALA A 488 -11.70 17.43 -22.87
C ALA A 488 -13.15 17.20 -23.38
N LYS A 489 -14.08 16.80 -22.50
CA LYS A 489 -15.50 16.64 -22.79
C LYS A 489 -16.34 17.84 -22.35
N GLY A 490 -15.73 18.90 -21.84
CA GLY A 490 -16.43 20.07 -21.32
C GLY A 490 -17.12 19.82 -19.98
N VAL A 491 -16.70 18.79 -19.23
CA VAL A 491 -17.23 18.44 -17.91
C VAL A 491 -16.20 18.78 -16.85
N LYS A 492 -16.64 19.31 -15.71
CA LYS A 492 -15.72 19.60 -14.60
C LYS A 492 -15.20 18.32 -13.98
N TYR A 493 -13.94 18.32 -13.54
CA TYR A 493 -13.41 17.19 -12.77
C TYR A 493 -14.25 16.90 -11.51
N ARG A 494 -14.83 17.93 -10.88
CA ARG A 494 -15.76 17.77 -9.74
C ARG A 494 -16.96 16.90 -10.08
N ASP A 495 -17.57 17.06 -11.26
CA ASP A 495 -18.81 16.38 -11.63
C ASP A 495 -18.56 14.89 -11.89
N VAL A 496 -17.42 14.56 -12.51
CA VAL A 496 -16.96 13.17 -12.66
C VAL A 496 -16.75 12.53 -11.29
N MET A 497 -15.98 13.16 -10.41
CA MET A 497 -15.72 12.63 -9.06
C MET A 497 -16.98 12.58 -8.19
N ARG A 498 -17.91 13.52 -8.36
CA ARG A 498 -19.22 13.49 -7.69
C ARG A 498 -20.00 12.23 -8.02
N ASN A 499 -20.07 11.84 -9.29
CA ASN A 499 -20.75 10.61 -9.67
C ASN A 499 -20.12 9.39 -8.99
N PHE A 500 -18.78 9.34 -8.94
CA PHE A 500 -18.05 8.28 -8.27
C PHE A 500 -18.39 8.18 -6.77
N PHE A 501 -18.34 9.30 -6.05
CA PHE A 501 -18.63 9.30 -4.61
C PHE A 501 -20.10 9.11 -4.25
N VAL A 502 -21.05 9.49 -5.13
CA VAL A 502 -22.48 9.22 -4.92
C VAL A 502 -22.79 7.72 -5.07
N GLU A 503 -22.12 7.01 -5.98
CA GLU A 503 -22.27 5.55 -6.09
C GLU A 503 -21.63 4.80 -4.91
N ILE A 504 -20.52 5.31 -4.37
CA ILE A 504 -19.96 4.84 -3.09
C ILE A 504 -20.97 5.04 -1.95
N GLU A 505 -21.53 6.26 -1.83
CA GLU A 505 -22.57 6.58 -0.84
C GLU A 505 -23.73 5.59 -0.96
N ARG A 506 -24.16 5.27 -2.18
CA ARG A 506 -25.23 4.30 -2.42
C ARG A 506 -24.88 2.91 -1.89
N CYS A 507 -23.69 2.40 -2.19
CA CYS A 507 -23.28 1.07 -1.72
C CYS A 507 -23.20 1.01 -0.19
N LEU A 508 -22.63 2.04 0.45
CA LEU A 508 -22.56 2.14 1.91
C LEU A 508 -23.95 2.13 2.54
N ARG A 509 -24.90 2.89 1.99
CA ARG A 509 -26.28 2.96 2.51
C ARG A 509 -27.07 1.67 2.34
N LEU A 510 -26.78 0.91 1.29
CA LEU A 510 -27.39 -0.40 1.06
C LEU A 510 -26.71 -1.51 1.87
N GLY A 511 -25.59 -1.21 2.57
CA GLY A 511 -24.79 -2.22 3.25
C GLY A 511 -24.10 -3.20 2.30
N VAL A 512 -23.92 -2.81 1.03
CA VAL A 512 -23.34 -3.66 -0.01
C VAL A 512 -21.83 -3.42 -0.08
N ALA A 513 -21.05 -4.50 -0.05
CA ALA A 513 -19.61 -4.43 -0.21
C ALA A 513 -19.25 -4.05 -1.65
N PHE A 514 -18.33 -3.10 -1.81
CA PHE A 514 -17.91 -2.56 -3.10
C PHE A 514 -16.39 -2.52 -3.24
N ASP A 515 -15.91 -2.73 -4.46
CA ASP A 515 -14.53 -2.48 -4.88
C ASP A 515 -14.45 -1.23 -5.74
N LEU A 516 -13.28 -0.60 -5.76
CA LEU A 516 -13.01 0.60 -6.55
C LEU A 516 -11.81 0.37 -7.46
N LEU A 517 -11.87 0.79 -8.73
CA LEU A 517 -10.76 0.63 -9.67
C LEU A 517 -10.68 1.81 -10.63
N TRP A 518 -9.52 1.99 -11.24
CA TRP A 518 -9.48 2.67 -12.53
C TRP A 518 -10.07 1.79 -13.64
N ASP A 519 -10.83 2.41 -14.54
CA ASP A 519 -11.32 1.79 -15.78
C ASP A 519 -10.18 1.68 -16.79
N LEU A 520 -9.24 0.77 -16.50
CA LEU A 520 -8.03 0.60 -17.30
C LEU A 520 -8.32 -0.13 -18.62
N PRO A 521 -7.69 0.28 -19.74
CA PRO A 521 -7.84 -0.41 -21.01
C PRO A 521 -7.46 -1.90 -20.90
N GLY A 522 -8.30 -2.77 -21.46
CA GLY A 522 -8.06 -4.23 -21.48
C GLY A 522 -8.37 -4.96 -20.17
N ILE A 523 -8.76 -4.24 -19.12
CA ILE A 523 -9.22 -4.85 -17.86
C ILE A 523 -10.75 -4.94 -17.88
N GLN A 524 -11.26 -6.17 -17.72
CA GLN A 524 -12.68 -6.44 -17.57
C GLN A 524 -12.93 -7.03 -16.19
N PRO A 525 -13.44 -6.23 -15.22
CA PRO A 525 -13.80 -6.74 -13.90
C PRO A 525 -14.81 -7.88 -14.01
N ALA A 526 -14.58 -8.98 -13.30
CA ALA A 526 -15.42 -10.18 -13.35
C ALA A 526 -15.87 -10.63 -11.96
N GLY A 527 -16.99 -11.36 -11.93
CA GLY A 527 -17.59 -11.93 -10.71
C GLY A 527 -18.29 -10.91 -9.81
N TYR A 528 -18.51 -9.69 -10.28
CA TYR A 528 -19.34 -8.70 -9.58
C TYR A 528 -20.79 -8.85 -10.04
N ARG A 529 -21.75 -8.68 -9.12
CA ARG A 529 -23.18 -8.60 -9.48
C ARG A 529 -23.43 -7.36 -10.33
N GLU A 530 -22.78 -6.25 -9.99
CA GLU A 530 -22.95 -4.96 -10.66
C GLU A 530 -21.60 -4.30 -10.96
N ILE A 531 -21.47 -3.76 -12.18
CA ILE A 531 -20.34 -2.92 -12.59
C ILE A 531 -20.87 -1.51 -12.86
N VAL A 532 -20.35 -0.52 -12.15
CA VAL A 532 -20.69 0.89 -12.31
C VAL A 532 -19.49 1.61 -12.90
N ARG A 533 -19.60 2.12 -14.12
CA ARG A 533 -18.53 2.86 -14.80
C ARG A 533 -18.85 4.34 -14.85
N VAL A 534 -18.06 5.14 -14.14
CA VAL A 534 -18.10 6.61 -14.23
C VAL A 534 -17.27 7.04 -15.42
N ARG A 535 -17.85 7.87 -16.30
CA ARG A 535 -17.21 8.32 -17.54
C ARG A 535 -16.74 9.76 -17.43
N GLU A 536 -15.72 10.10 -18.23
CA GLU A 536 -15.23 11.49 -18.32
C GLU A 536 -16.28 12.47 -18.87
N ASP A 537 -17.25 12.00 -19.66
CA ASP A 537 -18.35 12.82 -20.16
C ASP A 537 -19.46 13.05 -19.11
N GLY A 538 -19.23 12.67 -17.85
CA GLY A 538 -20.17 12.89 -16.75
C GLY A 538 -21.31 11.88 -16.69
N LYS A 539 -21.35 10.90 -17.59
CA LYS A 539 -22.34 9.82 -17.57
C LYS A 539 -21.90 8.65 -16.68
N VAL A 540 -22.85 7.81 -16.32
CA VAL A 540 -22.62 6.59 -15.53
C VAL A 540 -23.23 5.40 -16.25
N ASP A 541 -22.41 4.45 -16.66
CA ASP A 541 -22.90 3.17 -17.19
C ASP A 541 -23.05 2.18 -16.03
N VAL A 542 -24.19 1.51 -15.95
CA VAL A 542 -24.48 0.44 -14.99
C VAL A 542 -24.67 -0.84 -15.77
N ILE A 543 -23.92 -1.89 -15.41
CA ILE A 543 -24.01 -3.22 -16.00
C ILE A 543 -24.41 -4.20 -14.90
N GLU A 544 -25.56 -4.84 -15.06
CA GLU A 544 -26.12 -5.83 -14.14
C GLU A 544 -26.85 -6.92 -14.96
N ASP A 545 -26.60 -8.19 -14.66
CA ASP A 545 -27.20 -9.35 -15.36
C ASP A 545 -27.10 -9.28 -16.90
N GLY A 546 -25.96 -8.80 -17.41
CA GLY A 546 -25.71 -8.63 -18.84
C GLY A 546 -26.47 -7.48 -19.51
N LYS A 547 -27.28 -6.73 -18.76
CA LYS A 547 -27.96 -5.53 -19.22
C LYS A 547 -27.11 -4.31 -18.92
N SER A 548 -27.04 -3.38 -19.88
CA SER A 548 -26.33 -2.12 -19.71
C SER A 548 -27.31 -0.94 -19.77
N LEU A 549 -27.18 -0.02 -18.82
CA LEU A 549 -27.95 1.21 -18.73
C LEU A 549 -26.99 2.38 -18.59
N THR A 550 -27.06 3.34 -19.51
CA THR A 550 -26.34 4.61 -19.39
C THR A 550 -27.24 5.66 -18.77
N LEU A 551 -26.77 6.25 -17.68
CA LEU A 551 -27.43 7.32 -16.94
C LEU A 551 -26.69 8.64 -17.16
N ASP A 552 -27.43 9.75 -17.14
CA ASP A 552 -26.85 11.09 -17.21
C ASP A 552 -26.07 11.48 -15.95
N ARG A 553 -26.26 10.75 -14.83
CA ARG A 553 -25.60 10.96 -13.54
C ARG A 553 -25.74 9.73 -12.64
N ALA A 554 -24.96 9.71 -11.56
CA ALA A 554 -25.03 8.68 -10.52
C ALA A 554 -26.43 8.57 -9.87
N ARG A 555 -26.75 7.36 -9.43
CA ARG A 555 -27.98 7.04 -8.69
C ARG A 555 -27.84 7.56 -7.26
N THR A 556 -28.55 8.65 -6.96
CA THR A 556 -28.54 9.21 -5.60
C THR A 556 -29.34 8.30 -4.66
N PRO A 557 -28.75 7.78 -3.58
CA PRO A 557 -29.48 6.94 -2.62
C PRO A 557 -30.44 7.77 -1.78
N VAL A 558 -31.34 7.08 -1.06
CA VAL A 558 -32.18 7.71 -0.04
C VAL A 558 -31.28 8.27 1.06
N ARG A 559 -31.39 9.58 1.30
CA ARG A 559 -30.61 10.30 2.30
C ARG A 559 -31.39 10.51 3.60
N PRO A 560 -30.72 10.60 4.76
CA PRO A 560 -31.33 10.88 6.04
C PRO A 560 -32.13 12.18 5.99
N SER A 561 -33.28 12.19 6.65
CA SER A 561 -34.12 13.38 6.78
C SER A 561 -33.39 14.51 7.53
N GLY A 562 -33.87 15.73 7.31
CA GLY A 562 -33.42 16.94 8.02
C GLY A 562 -32.71 17.93 7.11
N ALA A 563 -32.78 19.19 7.50
CA ALA A 563 -32.17 20.28 6.76
C ALA A 563 -30.63 20.23 6.85
N PRO A 564 -29.91 20.57 5.76
CA PRO A 564 -28.47 20.84 5.80
C PRO A 564 -28.18 22.10 6.66
N PRO A 565 -26.93 22.32 7.08
CA PRO A 565 -26.54 23.60 7.68
C PRO A 565 -26.75 24.75 6.68
N GLU A 566 -27.02 25.95 7.19
CA GLU A 566 -27.08 27.15 6.35
C GLU A 566 -25.70 27.81 6.30
N LEU A 567 -25.34 28.35 5.14
CA LEU A 567 -24.05 29.01 4.92
C LEU A 567 -24.27 30.26 4.06
N SER A 568 -23.85 31.42 4.56
CA SER A 568 -23.77 32.66 3.80
C SER A 568 -22.39 33.31 3.96
N VAL A 569 -21.94 34.06 2.96
CA VAL A 569 -20.61 34.70 2.95
C VAL A 569 -20.75 36.20 2.66
N THR A 570 -20.08 37.01 3.46
CA THR A 570 -19.91 38.45 3.23
C THR A 570 -18.44 38.78 3.06
N LEU A 571 -18.12 39.63 2.09
CA LEU A 571 -16.76 40.09 1.80
C LEU A 571 -16.58 41.54 2.25
N SER A 572 -15.38 41.89 2.75
CA SER A 572 -15.02 43.30 3.02
C SER A 572 -14.93 44.14 1.74
N ALA A 573 -14.60 43.49 0.62
CA ALA A 573 -14.61 44.05 -0.72
C ALA A 573 -14.82 42.93 -1.74
N ASP A 574 -15.70 43.15 -2.71
CA ASP A 574 -15.92 42.28 -3.88
C ASP A 574 -15.19 42.79 -5.14
N GLN A 575 -14.65 44.00 -5.08
CA GLN A 575 -13.83 44.61 -6.12
C GLN A 575 -12.81 45.61 -5.53
N GLY A 576 -11.67 45.77 -6.19
CA GLY A 576 -10.64 46.74 -5.78
C GLY A 576 -9.34 46.59 -6.57
N LYS A 577 -8.37 47.48 -6.35
CA LYS A 577 -7.07 47.44 -7.03
C LYS A 577 -6.15 46.36 -6.42
N ALA A 578 -5.41 45.62 -7.25
CA ALA A 578 -4.38 44.69 -6.80
C ALA A 578 -3.13 45.45 -6.28
N PRO A 579 -2.52 45.04 -5.14
CA PRO A 579 -2.91 43.93 -4.28
C PRO A 579 -4.17 44.25 -3.45
N LEU A 580 -5.18 43.39 -3.52
CA LEU A 580 -6.46 43.56 -2.82
C LEU A 580 -6.50 42.68 -1.57
N ALA A 581 -6.56 43.30 -0.39
CA ALA A 581 -6.75 42.59 0.87
C ALA A 581 -8.25 42.36 1.14
N ILE A 582 -8.61 41.13 1.50
CA ILE A 582 -10.01 40.72 1.68
C ILE A 582 -10.16 40.00 3.00
N THR A 583 -11.16 40.42 3.77
CA THR A 583 -11.70 39.68 4.90
C THR A 583 -13.03 39.08 4.46
N ALA A 584 -13.11 37.75 4.43
CA ALA A 584 -14.34 37.02 4.18
C ALA A 584 -14.88 36.49 5.51
N ARG A 585 -16.18 36.69 5.74
CA ARG A 585 -16.91 36.17 6.90
C ARG A 585 -18.00 35.22 6.43
N ALA A 586 -17.91 33.95 6.82
CA ALA A 586 -18.98 32.98 6.68
C ALA A 586 -19.87 33.01 7.92
N THR A 587 -21.19 33.11 7.74
CA THR A 587 -22.17 32.81 8.78
C THR A 587 -22.65 31.39 8.57
N VAL A 588 -22.38 30.51 9.54
CA VAL A 588 -22.86 29.12 9.57
C VAL A 588 -24.01 29.02 10.57
N VAL A 589 -25.13 28.41 10.19
CA VAL A 589 -26.22 28.10 11.11
C VAL A 589 -26.41 26.59 11.17
N GLU A 590 -26.20 26.02 12.35
CA GLU A 590 -26.50 24.62 12.63
C GLU A 590 -28.02 24.43 12.61
N THR A 591 -28.52 23.50 11.80
CA THR A 591 -29.96 23.23 11.68
C THR A 591 -30.32 21.95 12.42
N THR A 592 -30.20 20.81 11.73
CA THR A 592 -30.61 19.50 12.24
C THR A 592 -29.50 18.78 13.01
N ALA A 593 -28.23 18.95 12.62
CA ALA A 593 -27.08 18.36 13.32
C ALA A 593 -25.96 19.39 13.51
N PRO A 594 -25.05 19.15 14.48
CA PRO A 594 -23.87 19.99 14.69
C PRO A 594 -22.95 20.01 13.47
N VAL A 595 -22.31 21.16 13.24
CA VAL A 595 -21.30 21.32 12.20
C VAL A 595 -19.93 20.97 12.76
N PHE A 596 -19.25 20.04 12.11
CA PHE A 596 -17.89 19.66 12.49
C PHE A 596 -17.04 19.39 11.27
N TYR A 597 -15.90 20.07 11.22
CA TYR A 597 -14.87 19.85 10.23
C TYR A 597 -13.52 20.26 10.83
N THR A 598 -12.51 19.39 10.79
CA THR A 598 -11.16 19.70 11.29
C THR A 598 -10.10 19.63 10.20
N LEU A 599 -9.05 20.45 10.33
CA LEU A 599 -7.83 20.40 9.49
C LEU A 599 -6.75 19.47 10.08
N GLY A 600 -7.10 18.71 11.13
CA GLY A 600 -6.18 17.92 11.95
C GLY A 600 -5.81 18.63 13.24
N THR A 601 -4.81 18.10 13.94
CA THR A 601 -4.34 18.64 15.21
C THR A 601 -3.49 19.90 15.06
N ASP A 602 -3.57 20.82 16.00
CA ASP A 602 -2.60 21.91 16.12
C ASP A 602 -1.25 21.42 16.66
N ARG A 603 -0.30 22.34 16.89
CA ARG A 603 1.03 22.00 17.42
C ARG A 603 1.00 21.37 18.82
N GLN A 604 -0.12 21.45 19.52
CA GLN A 604 -0.33 20.86 20.85
C GLN A 604 -1.04 19.50 20.78
N GLY A 605 -1.41 19.02 19.58
CA GLY A 605 -2.16 17.79 19.44
C GLY A 605 -3.66 17.95 19.60
N VAL A 606 -4.19 19.19 19.60
CA VAL A 606 -5.62 19.46 19.80
C VAL A 606 -6.32 19.62 18.45
N TYR A 607 -7.40 18.85 18.24
CA TYR A 607 -8.25 19.01 17.06
C TYR A 607 -9.09 20.28 17.16
N GLN A 608 -8.94 21.16 16.17
CA GLN A 608 -9.71 22.39 16.07
C GLN A 608 -10.87 22.21 15.09
N ASN A 609 -12.08 22.64 15.47
CA ASN A 609 -13.22 22.68 14.56
C ASN A 609 -13.12 23.92 13.67
N ALA A 610 -12.65 23.72 12.44
CA ALA A 610 -12.55 24.75 11.41
C ALA A 610 -13.91 25.23 10.90
N MET A 611 -14.94 24.38 10.96
CA MET A 611 -16.32 24.57 10.51
C MET A 611 -16.53 24.90 9.02
N VAL A 612 -15.63 25.66 8.40
CA VAL A 612 -15.72 26.11 7.01
C VAL A 612 -14.40 25.82 6.29
N ALA A 613 -14.50 25.16 5.14
CA ALA A 613 -13.42 25.02 4.17
C ALA A 613 -13.45 26.18 3.17
N TRP A 614 -12.29 26.82 2.97
CA TRP A 614 -12.13 27.98 2.08
C TRP A 614 -11.18 27.68 0.91
N GLU A 615 -11.67 27.78 -0.31
CA GLU A 615 -10.87 27.61 -1.53
C GLU A 615 -10.98 28.87 -2.40
N LEU A 616 -9.88 29.27 -3.04
CA LEU A 616 -9.84 30.38 -3.97
C LEU A 616 -9.42 29.88 -5.35
N TYR A 617 -10.19 30.28 -6.36
CA TYR A 617 -9.94 29.98 -7.76
C TYR A 617 -9.68 31.26 -8.54
N GLY A 618 -8.78 31.20 -9.52
CA GLY A 618 -8.42 32.32 -10.39
C GLY A 618 -7.11 33.04 -10.03
N PRO A 619 -6.66 33.98 -10.89
CA PRO A 619 -7.43 34.54 -12.00
C PRO A 619 -7.44 33.66 -13.26
N ASP A 620 -6.48 32.76 -13.42
CA ASP A 620 -6.45 31.79 -14.51
C ASP A 620 -7.17 30.48 -14.12
N GLU A 621 -7.53 29.64 -15.10
CA GLU A 621 -8.29 28.39 -14.85
C GLU A 621 -7.50 27.38 -14.01
N GLU A 622 -6.18 27.34 -14.19
CA GLU A 622 -5.26 26.50 -13.44
C GLU A 622 -4.96 27.01 -12.02
N ASP A 623 -5.31 28.26 -11.72
CA ASP A 623 -4.99 28.89 -10.44
C ASP A 623 -5.98 28.47 -9.36
N HIS A 624 -5.46 27.77 -8.34
CA HIS A 624 -6.22 27.30 -7.20
C HIS A 624 -5.35 27.30 -5.94
N ARG A 625 -5.92 27.74 -4.82
CA ARG A 625 -5.31 27.60 -3.50
C ARG A 625 -6.33 27.36 -2.40
N PHE A 626 -5.94 26.54 -1.44
CA PHE A 626 -6.64 26.39 -0.17
C PHE A 626 -6.19 27.49 0.81
N LEU A 627 -7.13 28.21 1.43
CA LEU A 627 -6.81 29.45 2.18
C LEU A 627 -6.45 29.22 3.65
N GLN A 628 -6.69 28.03 4.20
CA GLN A 628 -6.33 27.70 5.58
C GLN A 628 -5.16 26.72 5.60
N SER A 629 -4.19 26.94 6.48
CA SER A 629 -3.18 25.91 6.74
C SER A 629 -3.63 25.03 7.90
N ALA A 630 -3.08 23.81 7.98
CA ALA A 630 -3.37 22.92 9.10
C ALA A 630 -2.89 23.47 10.47
N ALA A 631 -2.04 24.51 10.46
CA ALA A 631 -1.60 25.22 11.66
C ALA A 631 -2.45 26.48 11.98
N SER A 632 -3.39 26.85 11.10
CA SER A 632 -4.25 28.02 11.32
C SER A 632 -5.26 27.75 12.44
N LYS A 633 -5.32 28.64 13.43
CA LYS A 633 -6.44 28.65 14.38
C LYS A 633 -7.67 29.30 13.71
N PRO A 634 -8.80 28.60 13.60
CA PRO A 634 -10.02 29.18 13.06
C PRO A 634 -10.46 30.38 13.91
N ARG A 635 -10.74 31.52 13.29
CA ARG A 635 -11.38 32.65 13.96
C ARG A 635 -12.89 32.45 13.92
N ALA A 636 -13.43 31.77 14.92
CA ALA A 636 -14.84 31.46 15.04
C ALA A 636 -15.46 32.16 16.27
N ALA A 637 -16.58 32.85 16.08
CA ALA A 637 -17.39 33.42 17.16
C ALA A 637 -18.76 32.75 17.14
N ARG A 638 -19.12 32.07 18.24
CA ARG A 638 -20.38 31.31 18.37
C ARG A 638 -21.40 32.11 19.18
N ASP A 639 -22.61 32.18 18.64
CA ASP A 639 -23.82 32.69 19.30
C ASP A 639 -24.95 31.67 19.11
N GLY A 640 -25.16 30.83 20.12
CA GLY A 640 -26.07 29.69 20.04
C GLY A 640 -25.73 28.72 18.89
N LYS A 641 -26.67 28.57 17.95
CA LYS A 641 -26.51 27.73 16.74
C LYS A 641 -25.83 28.44 15.57
N ARG A 642 -25.60 29.75 15.69
CA ARG A 642 -24.94 30.57 14.69
C ARG A 642 -23.44 30.67 15.00
N VAL A 643 -22.59 30.50 14.00
CA VAL A 643 -21.16 30.71 14.11
C VAL A 643 -20.65 31.56 12.96
N ASP A 644 -19.99 32.66 13.28
CA ASP A 644 -19.28 33.49 12.32
C ASP A 644 -17.82 33.01 12.22
N VAL A 645 -17.39 32.59 11.03
CA VAL A 645 -16.03 32.13 10.73
C VAL A 645 -15.35 33.09 9.78
N VAL A 646 -14.16 33.57 10.12
CA VAL A 646 -13.44 34.59 9.35
C VAL A 646 -12.16 34.05 8.73
N VAL A 647 -11.90 34.40 7.47
CA VAL A 647 -10.63 34.19 6.77
C VAL A 647 -10.15 35.50 6.12
N GLU A 648 -8.83 35.71 6.12
CA GLU A 648 -8.17 36.87 5.51
C GLU A 648 -7.20 36.39 4.45
N PHE A 649 -7.19 37.04 3.29
CA PHE A 649 -6.27 36.71 2.20
C PHE A 649 -6.01 37.94 1.30
N LYS A 650 -4.98 37.84 0.45
CA LYS A 650 -4.58 38.89 -0.50
C LYS A 650 -4.62 38.40 -1.94
N LEU A 651 -5.10 39.24 -2.84
CA LEU A 651 -5.08 39.02 -4.28
C LEU A 651 -4.01 39.90 -4.91
N ASP A 652 -2.85 39.32 -5.20
CA ASP A 652 -1.69 40.08 -5.68
C ASP A 652 -1.69 40.33 -7.19
N ARG A 653 -2.51 39.58 -7.94
CA ARG A 653 -2.65 39.71 -9.39
C ARG A 653 -4.02 40.32 -9.73
N PRO A 654 -4.12 41.19 -10.73
CA PRO A 654 -5.40 41.54 -11.33
C PRO A 654 -6.09 40.32 -11.94
N GLY A 655 -7.42 40.33 -11.96
CA GLY A 655 -8.25 39.34 -12.63
C GLY A 655 -9.54 38.97 -11.88
N HIS A 656 -10.22 37.96 -12.40
CA HIS A 656 -11.48 37.46 -11.85
C HIS A 656 -11.23 36.25 -10.96
N TYR A 657 -11.62 36.37 -9.70
CA TYR A 657 -11.49 35.32 -8.71
C TYR A 657 -12.86 34.83 -8.26
N ARG A 658 -12.87 33.60 -7.72
CA ARG A 658 -14.04 33.01 -7.08
C ARG A 658 -13.63 32.41 -5.75
N LEU A 659 -14.20 32.93 -4.67
CA LEU A 659 -14.08 32.35 -3.34
C LEU A 659 -15.17 31.30 -3.14
N ARG A 660 -14.77 30.10 -2.75
CA ARG A 660 -15.65 29.01 -2.34
C ARG A 660 -15.57 28.84 -0.83
N ALA A 661 -16.71 28.89 -0.17
CA ALA A 661 -16.86 28.47 1.22
C ALA A 661 -17.74 27.22 1.26
N ALA A 662 -17.36 26.21 2.03
CA ALA A 662 -18.16 25.02 2.22
C ALA A 662 -18.17 24.58 3.68
N THR A 663 -19.28 23.98 4.12
CA THR A 663 -19.43 23.41 5.46
C THR A 663 -20.20 22.10 5.39
N ALA A 664 -20.02 21.23 6.39
CA ALA A 664 -20.77 19.98 6.53
C ALA A 664 -21.12 19.69 7.99
N ASP A 665 -22.26 19.07 8.20
CA ASP A 665 -22.66 18.56 9.51
C ASP A 665 -22.26 17.09 9.72
N LEU A 666 -22.42 16.60 10.96
CA LEU A 666 -22.07 15.22 11.33
C LEU A 666 -22.89 14.16 10.58
N ALA A 667 -24.05 14.51 10.01
CA ALA A 667 -24.83 13.61 9.16
C ALA A 667 -24.37 13.63 7.69
N GLY A 668 -23.29 14.35 7.40
CA GLY A 668 -22.68 14.52 6.09
C GLY A 668 -23.39 15.51 5.17
N ARG A 669 -24.39 16.25 5.65
CA ARG A 669 -25.11 17.24 4.83
C ARG A 669 -24.24 18.46 4.67
N SER A 670 -24.06 18.93 3.44
CA SER A 670 -23.18 20.05 3.14
C SER A 670 -23.92 21.25 2.56
N ALA A 671 -23.33 22.44 2.76
CA ALA A 671 -23.73 23.69 2.12
C ALA A 671 -22.49 24.37 1.53
N VAL A 672 -22.67 25.03 0.38
CA VAL A 672 -21.59 25.67 -0.39
C VAL A 672 -22.05 27.06 -0.82
N SER A 673 -21.18 28.05 -0.65
CA SER A 673 -21.37 29.42 -1.12
C SER A 673 -20.22 29.83 -2.03
N TRP A 674 -20.55 30.54 -3.11
CA TRP A 674 -19.59 31.09 -4.07
C TRP A 674 -19.70 32.61 -4.08
N SER A 675 -18.57 33.30 -4.01
CA SER A 675 -18.50 34.76 -4.03
C SER A 675 -17.50 35.22 -5.10
N PRO A 676 -17.95 35.95 -6.13
CA PRO A 676 -17.05 36.51 -7.14
C PRO A 676 -16.25 37.67 -6.55
N ILE A 677 -15.02 37.84 -7.02
CA ILE A 677 -14.13 38.94 -6.61
C ILE A 677 -13.37 39.46 -7.83
N VAL A 678 -13.28 40.77 -8.00
CA VAL A 678 -12.54 41.41 -9.10
C VAL A 678 -11.37 42.24 -8.57
N ALA A 679 -10.14 41.77 -8.81
CA ALA A 679 -8.94 42.57 -8.59
C ALA A 679 -8.59 43.33 -9.88
N ARG A 680 -8.60 44.65 -9.84
CA ARG A 680 -8.30 45.54 -10.97
C ARG A 680 -6.83 45.94 -10.97
N GLU A 681 -6.35 46.40 -12.11
CA GLU A 681 -4.99 46.93 -12.29
C GLU A 681 -4.66 48.16 -11.44
#